data_AF-A0A5K7X2S4-F1
#
_entry.id   AF-A0A5K7X2S4-F1
#
_cell.length_a   1.000
_cell.length_b   1.000
_cell.length_c   1.000
_cell.angle_alpha   90.00
_cell.angle_beta   90.00
_cell.angle_gamma   90.00
#
_symmetry.space_group_name_H-M   'P 1'
#
loop_
_entity.id
_entity.type
_entity.pdbx_description
1 polymer ?
#
loop_
_entity_poly.entity_id
_entity_poly.type
_entity_poly.pdbx_seq_one_letter_code
_entity_poly.pdbx_strand_id
1 'polypeptide(L)'
;MLLTKSKVKQIKKTSDQDLVELAGLHAYKKYDKDKKFIVNRSRYVVKNISYTNINGLDAMTIQNFDTGEYTIVFQGTQVKGKYGMRDMITDIQLLNSAEPEQLKAARTYFDRMNEKYGVKSVCGNSLGGALANAVAVHHKNVRAVTLDPAILPEGMVKTNHKYPNVTNYFTKYDGLTRGELGLNLGDRFPGRIYRINSGVPHFSRAFASNHVGYNGDGPQYIEIGKKDEPGYGKIAIAADEHIVTSIWTGEPLYGGGSGQIKINKANLDTLADALSSQVLERLNRASEYIQNANEIVASEKAQRTRRLAKLQKHFETILEDGFGNSPLFKGMTTGGYMIQSVLDHLRQQLLNVDICVRAIESAIFSPPAKIAKFVLAKHLGLSGLIDQALRSVHELRHHFDQFSRNTSKIVKHDIPHLIADEATGAVDAVADAFYKHEVIVGKNHKKLYRQIEAYRKQVRETGRNFQATDVAIAVGIRSGAAPSHQSAVHSSAVAALESSKYLPYKTKTKALQVGHAKSELMIELQAKLNPIAGTIYGALTTLEGISESISGGLKFAGHAIWYGSLPTMLVAWFTDWDDQINRKIRHAMKPLDDFADTVHALKKGIAYLNAYLPNLTAEYAPFIENAIFKNDRYADVITYNGAAADTLEEMELLFQDIAHQFSGQEAKAITALESQSKKILKNIQQLHCDVQRGA
;
A
#
# COMPACT_ATOMS: atom_id res chain seq x y z
N MET A 1 -49.40 -9.48 -42.37
CA MET A 1 -49.37 -8.03 -42.15
C MET A 1 -48.28 -7.72 -41.12
N LEU A 2 -47.16 -7.19 -41.60
CA LEU A 2 -45.95 -6.88 -40.81
C LEU A 2 -46.21 -5.69 -39.89
N LEU A 3 -46.19 -5.91 -38.57
CA LEU A 3 -46.08 -4.85 -37.58
C LEU A 3 -44.64 -4.81 -37.06
N THR A 4 -43.93 -3.84 -37.59
CA THR A 4 -42.57 -3.40 -37.26
C THR A 4 -42.38 -3.16 -35.76
N LYS A 5 -41.27 -3.71 -35.24
CA LYS A 5 -40.65 -3.43 -33.94
C LYS A 5 -40.77 -1.94 -33.57
N SER A 6 -41.39 -1.64 -32.44
CA SER A 6 -41.40 -0.27 -31.92
C SER A 6 -40.00 0.10 -31.40
N LYS A 7 -39.52 1.22 -31.92
CA LYS A 7 -38.27 1.88 -31.59
C LYS A 7 -38.22 2.18 -30.09
N VAL A 8 -37.14 1.77 -29.43
CA VAL A 8 -36.66 2.47 -28.23
C VAL A 8 -36.48 3.94 -28.63
N LYS A 9 -37.14 4.83 -27.89
CA LYS A 9 -37.31 6.24 -28.22
C LYS A 9 -35.95 6.94 -28.11
N GLN A 10 -35.48 7.46 -29.26
CA GLN A 10 -34.34 8.35 -29.51
C GLN A 10 -33.63 8.92 -28.27
N ILE A 11 -32.35 8.55 -28.07
CA ILE A 11 -31.41 9.45 -27.41
C ILE A 11 -31.30 10.67 -28.35
N LYS A 12 -31.97 11.77 -28.01
CA LYS A 12 -32.01 12.97 -28.87
C LYS A 12 -30.76 13.85 -28.77
N LYS A 13 -29.81 13.49 -27.92
CA LYS A 13 -28.59 14.25 -27.62
C LYS A 13 -27.39 13.32 -27.42
N THR A 14 -26.20 13.83 -27.62
CA THR A 14 -24.95 13.13 -27.34
C THR A 14 -24.88 12.75 -25.85
N SER A 15 -24.42 11.55 -25.49
CA SER A 15 -24.39 11.15 -24.07
C SER A 15 -23.25 11.86 -23.32
N ASP A 16 -23.34 11.95 -21.99
CA ASP A 16 -22.22 12.49 -21.20
C ASP A 16 -21.01 11.52 -21.22
N GLN A 17 -21.25 10.21 -21.34
CA GLN A 17 -20.21 9.19 -21.54
C GLN A 17 -19.40 9.44 -22.82
N ASP A 18 -20.09 9.66 -23.95
CA ASP A 18 -19.45 9.99 -25.22
C ASP A 18 -18.63 11.28 -25.10
N LEU A 19 -19.16 12.32 -24.43
CA LEU A 19 -18.45 13.60 -24.27
C LEU A 19 -17.21 13.46 -23.38
N VAL A 20 -17.25 12.59 -22.36
CA VAL A 20 -16.10 12.30 -21.48
C VAL A 20 -15.03 11.47 -22.18
N GLU A 21 -15.40 10.46 -22.99
CA GLU A 21 -14.43 9.74 -23.85
C GLU A 21 -13.83 10.66 -24.90
N LEU A 22 -14.65 11.51 -25.52
CA LEU A 22 -14.16 12.54 -26.45
C LEU A 22 -13.16 13.48 -25.78
N ALA A 23 -13.45 13.93 -24.56
CA ALA A 23 -12.60 14.84 -23.79
C ALA A 23 -11.27 14.22 -23.36
N GLY A 24 -11.28 13.00 -22.82
CA GLY A 24 -10.09 12.39 -22.22
C GLY A 24 -9.27 11.52 -23.17
N LEU A 25 -9.89 10.91 -24.19
CA LEU A 25 -9.23 9.99 -25.12
C LEU A 25 -9.03 10.62 -26.51
N HIS A 26 -10.11 11.09 -27.12
CA HIS A 26 -10.06 11.54 -28.52
C HIS A 26 -9.47 12.94 -28.68
N ALA A 27 -9.57 13.82 -27.68
CA ALA A 27 -8.98 15.16 -27.71
C ALA A 27 -7.44 15.13 -27.91
N TYR A 28 -6.79 14.05 -27.49
CA TYR A 28 -5.34 13.86 -27.62
C TYR A 28 -4.93 13.05 -28.86
N LYS A 29 -5.89 12.67 -29.70
CA LYS A 29 -5.65 12.01 -30.99
C LYS A 29 -5.73 13.03 -32.11
N LYS A 30 -4.87 12.89 -33.12
CA LYS A 30 -4.93 13.71 -34.33
C LYS A 30 -5.78 13.00 -35.37
N TYR A 31 -6.82 13.68 -35.82
CA TYR A 31 -7.74 13.19 -36.85
C TYR A 31 -7.71 14.09 -38.08
N ASP A 32 -7.83 13.47 -39.25
CA ASP A 32 -8.08 14.21 -40.48
C ASP A 32 -9.56 14.61 -40.57
N LYS A 33 -9.82 15.67 -41.34
CA LYS A 33 -11.18 16.04 -41.71
C LYS A 33 -11.88 14.87 -42.43
N ASP A 34 -13.17 14.70 -42.17
CA ASP A 34 -14.02 13.62 -42.69
C ASP A 34 -13.66 12.20 -42.21
N LYS A 35 -12.67 12.07 -41.31
CA LYS A 35 -12.37 10.81 -40.64
C LYS A 35 -13.55 10.36 -39.80
N LYS A 36 -13.95 9.11 -39.99
CA LYS A 36 -14.96 8.41 -39.18
C LYS A 36 -14.30 7.61 -38.08
N PHE A 37 -14.91 7.62 -36.90
CA PHE A 37 -14.48 6.85 -35.74
C PHE A 37 -15.67 6.52 -34.85
N ILE A 38 -15.45 5.63 -33.88
CA ILE A 38 -16.44 5.20 -32.91
C ILE A 38 -16.03 5.76 -31.55
N VAL A 39 -17.03 6.25 -30.81
CA VAL A 39 -16.95 6.62 -29.40
C VAL A 39 -18.04 5.82 -28.73
N ASN A 40 -17.70 5.04 -27.71
CA ASN A 40 -18.61 4.09 -27.08
C ASN A 40 -19.30 3.20 -28.14
N ARG A 41 -20.61 3.38 -28.36
CA ARG A 41 -21.42 2.63 -29.35
C ARG A 41 -21.92 3.51 -30.49
N SER A 42 -21.51 4.78 -30.54
CA SER A 42 -21.98 5.77 -31.49
C SER A 42 -20.92 6.15 -32.52
N ARG A 43 -21.38 6.50 -33.73
CA ARG A 43 -20.49 6.80 -34.85
C ARG A 43 -20.35 8.30 -35.01
N TYR A 44 -19.10 8.72 -35.17
CA TYR A 44 -18.71 10.13 -35.30
C TYR A 44 -17.95 10.38 -36.59
N VAL A 45 -18.01 11.63 -37.05
CA VAL A 45 -17.18 12.13 -38.16
C VAL A 45 -16.61 13.49 -37.83
N VAL A 46 -15.35 13.71 -38.16
CA VAL A 46 -14.69 15.01 -38.02
C VAL A 46 -15.14 15.94 -39.15
N LYS A 47 -15.58 17.14 -38.82
CA LYS A 47 -16.08 18.15 -39.78
C LYS A 47 -15.17 19.34 -39.92
N ASN A 48 -14.48 19.70 -38.84
CA ASN A 48 -13.46 20.74 -38.85
C ASN A 48 -12.36 20.40 -37.85
N ILE A 49 -11.15 20.85 -38.14
CA ILE A 49 -9.99 20.78 -37.26
C ILE A 49 -9.32 22.15 -37.24
N SER A 50 -8.82 22.53 -36.08
CA SER A 50 -7.88 23.63 -35.89
C SER A 50 -6.75 23.06 -35.05
N TYR A 51 -5.68 22.64 -35.71
CA TYR A 51 -4.46 22.19 -35.05
C TYR A 51 -3.34 23.20 -35.31
N THR A 52 -2.37 23.27 -34.40
CA THR A 52 -1.11 24.02 -34.59
C THR A 52 -1.33 25.52 -34.88
N ASN A 53 -2.27 26.14 -34.18
CA ASN A 53 -2.56 27.55 -34.31
C ASN A 53 -1.57 28.40 -33.48
N ILE A 54 -1.20 29.61 -33.92
CA ILE A 54 -0.18 30.46 -33.27
C ILE A 54 -0.55 30.80 -31.82
N ASN A 55 -1.85 30.83 -31.51
CA ASN A 55 -2.40 31.07 -30.18
C ASN A 55 -2.42 29.83 -29.28
N GLY A 56 -1.95 28.67 -29.74
CA GLY A 56 -1.91 27.41 -28.98
C GLY A 56 -3.26 26.68 -28.84
N LEU A 57 -4.30 27.10 -29.56
CA LEU A 57 -5.60 26.40 -29.56
C LEU A 57 -5.56 25.18 -30.49
N ASP A 58 -5.78 24.00 -29.91
CA ASP A 58 -6.08 22.77 -30.63
C ASP A 58 -7.56 22.36 -30.37
N ALA A 59 -8.33 22.21 -31.44
CA ALA A 59 -9.75 21.83 -31.37
C ALA A 59 -10.22 21.07 -32.59
N MET A 60 -11.27 20.26 -32.44
CA MET A 60 -11.99 19.65 -33.56
C MET A 60 -13.50 19.79 -33.38
N THR A 61 -14.20 19.98 -34.50
CA THR A 61 -15.67 19.93 -34.56
C THR A 61 -16.08 18.61 -35.19
N ILE A 62 -16.93 17.86 -34.50
CA ILE A 62 -17.38 16.54 -34.90
C ILE A 62 -18.90 16.51 -35.00
N GLN A 63 -19.43 15.54 -35.74
CA GLN A 63 -20.86 15.25 -35.82
C GLN A 63 -21.14 13.83 -35.33
N ASN A 64 -22.09 13.68 -34.40
CA ASN A 64 -22.65 12.38 -34.03
C ASN A 64 -23.69 11.97 -35.10
N PHE A 65 -23.51 10.82 -35.75
CA PHE A 65 -24.43 10.37 -36.80
C PHE A 65 -25.79 9.87 -36.27
N ASP A 66 -25.83 9.42 -35.03
CA ASP A 66 -27.04 8.83 -34.45
C ASP A 66 -27.99 9.92 -33.92
N THR A 67 -27.46 11.07 -33.49
CA THR A 67 -28.23 12.22 -32.97
C THR A 67 -28.29 13.40 -33.94
N GLY A 68 -27.32 13.51 -34.85
CA GLY A 68 -27.14 14.66 -35.75
C GLY A 68 -26.47 15.87 -35.09
N GLU A 69 -26.15 15.81 -33.80
CA GLU A 69 -25.55 16.93 -33.06
C GLU A 69 -24.10 17.19 -33.47
N TYR A 70 -23.73 18.46 -33.45
CA TYR A 70 -22.34 18.91 -33.60
C TYR A 70 -21.74 19.27 -32.25
N THR A 71 -20.52 18.80 -32.03
CA THR A 71 -19.76 18.98 -30.80
C THR A 71 -18.39 19.55 -31.12
N ILE A 72 -17.90 20.48 -30.29
CA ILE A 72 -16.49 20.91 -30.32
C ILE A 72 -15.74 20.23 -29.19
N VAL A 73 -14.62 19.59 -29.54
CA VAL A 73 -13.71 18.94 -28.60
C VAL A 73 -12.44 19.78 -28.54
N PHE A 74 -12.13 20.32 -27.36
CA PHE A 74 -10.93 21.10 -27.10
C PHE A 74 -9.84 20.21 -26.50
N GLN A 75 -8.62 20.35 -27.02
CA GLN A 75 -7.45 19.62 -26.54
C GLN A 75 -6.77 20.37 -25.39
N GLY A 76 -6.40 19.64 -24.33
CA GLY A 76 -5.53 20.15 -23.26
C GLY A 76 -4.04 19.99 -23.58
N THR A 77 -3.17 20.40 -22.65
CA THR A 77 -1.72 20.28 -22.79
C THR A 77 -1.28 18.80 -22.88
N GLN A 78 -0.36 18.47 -23.79
CA GLN A 78 0.08 17.07 -23.96
C GLN A 78 1.01 16.62 -22.82
N VAL A 79 0.62 15.52 -22.16
CA VAL A 79 1.27 14.97 -20.95
C VAL A 79 2.58 14.18 -21.24
N LYS A 80 2.92 13.88 -22.51
CA LYS A 80 3.99 12.92 -22.88
C LYS A 80 5.45 13.45 -22.86
N GLY A 81 5.74 14.56 -22.17
CA GLY A 81 7.10 15.10 -22.02
C GLY A 81 7.81 14.62 -20.74
N LYS A 82 9.16 14.50 -20.75
CA LYS A 82 10.02 14.16 -19.59
C LYS A 82 9.82 15.11 -18.37
N TYR A 83 9.17 16.25 -18.58
CA TYR A 83 8.78 17.25 -17.58
C TYR A 83 7.32 17.78 -17.73
N GLY A 84 6.51 17.23 -18.65
CA GLY A 84 5.26 17.85 -19.13
C GLY A 84 4.16 18.06 -18.08
N MET A 85 4.24 17.36 -16.95
CA MET A 85 3.32 17.53 -15.81
C MET A 85 3.87 18.38 -14.67
N ARG A 86 5.20 18.55 -14.58
CA ARG A 86 5.76 19.63 -13.74
C ARG A 86 5.42 20.97 -14.39
N ASP A 87 5.47 21.07 -15.71
CA ASP A 87 5.04 22.28 -16.43
C ASP A 87 3.54 22.56 -16.24
N MET A 88 2.62 21.59 -16.22
CA MET A 88 1.19 21.87 -15.99
C MET A 88 0.84 22.37 -14.57
N ILE A 89 1.58 21.94 -13.55
CA ILE A 89 1.42 22.40 -12.16
C ILE A 89 2.13 23.75 -11.93
N THR A 90 3.14 24.07 -12.74
CA THR A 90 3.96 25.29 -12.59
C THR A 90 3.55 26.42 -13.55
N ASP A 91 3.04 26.08 -14.75
CA ASP A 91 2.52 26.99 -15.79
C ASP A 91 1.01 27.24 -15.63
N ILE A 92 0.56 27.44 -14.39
CA ILE A 92 -0.78 27.98 -14.13
C ILE A 92 -0.73 29.48 -14.45
N GLN A 93 -0.70 29.82 -15.74
CA GLN A 93 -1.00 31.16 -16.26
C GLN A 93 -2.43 31.61 -15.88
N LEU A 94 -3.24 30.70 -15.31
CA LEU A 94 -4.57 30.95 -14.77
C LEU A 94 -4.54 31.55 -13.34
N LEU A 95 -3.40 31.70 -12.67
CA LEU A 95 -3.32 32.42 -11.39
C LEU A 95 -3.41 33.96 -11.57
N ASN A 96 -3.28 34.45 -12.81
CA ASN A 96 -3.41 35.87 -13.14
C ASN A 96 -4.86 36.24 -13.48
N SER A 97 -5.24 37.50 -13.17
CA SER A 97 -6.55 38.09 -13.47
C SER A 97 -6.78 38.38 -14.96
N ALA A 98 -5.74 38.34 -15.79
CA ALA A 98 -5.83 38.58 -17.22
C ALA A 98 -6.30 37.31 -17.96
N GLU A 99 -7.31 37.46 -18.82
CA GLU A 99 -7.83 36.37 -19.63
C GLU A 99 -6.79 35.86 -20.66
N PRO A 100 -6.40 34.57 -20.61
CA PRO A 100 -5.45 33.99 -21.58
C PRO A 100 -5.96 34.04 -23.03
N GLU A 101 -5.05 34.26 -23.99
CA GLU A 101 -5.39 34.31 -25.43
C GLU A 101 -6.09 33.04 -25.93
N GLN A 102 -5.75 31.88 -25.35
CA GLN A 102 -6.39 30.61 -25.70
C GLN A 102 -7.90 30.58 -25.38
N LEU A 103 -8.34 31.17 -24.27
CA LEU A 103 -9.77 31.24 -23.93
C LEU A 103 -10.54 32.09 -24.95
N LYS A 104 -9.94 33.21 -25.38
CA LYS A 104 -10.49 34.07 -26.45
C LYS A 104 -10.57 33.31 -27.77
N ALA A 105 -9.48 32.64 -28.15
CA ALA A 105 -9.42 31.83 -29.36
C ALA A 105 -10.46 30.70 -29.38
N ALA A 106 -10.69 30.03 -28.25
CA ALA A 106 -11.70 28.98 -28.12
C ALA A 106 -13.12 29.51 -28.36
N ARG A 107 -13.45 30.70 -27.83
CA ARG A 107 -14.74 31.35 -28.11
C ARG A 107 -14.88 31.75 -29.57
N THR A 108 -13.86 32.36 -30.17
CA THR A 108 -13.88 32.70 -31.60
C THR A 108 -14.04 31.46 -32.48
N TYR A 109 -13.37 30.36 -32.13
CA TYR A 109 -13.54 29.09 -32.82
C TYR A 109 -14.98 28.55 -32.65
N PHE A 110 -15.52 28.61 -31.43
CA PHE A 110 -16.89 28.23 -31.14
C PHE A 110 -17.89 29.04 -31.97
N ASP A 111 -17.81 30.37 -31.97
CA ASP A 111 -18.76 31.23 -32.68
C ASP A 111 -18.82 30.89 -34.17
N ARG A 112 -17.64 30.74 -34.81
CA ARG A 112 -17.53 30.37 -36.22
C ARG A 112 -18.12 28.99 -36.52
N MET A 113 -17.89 28.00 -35.66
CA MET A 113 -18.43 26.65 -35.86
C MET A 113 -19.91 26.57 -35.52
N ASN A 114 -20.38 27.34 -34.54
CA ASN A 114 -21.77 27.42 -34.17
C ASN A 114 -22.61 28.09 -35.25
N GLU A 115 -22.11 29.18 -35.86
CA GLU A 115 -22.74 29.80 -37.03
C GLU A 115 -22.86 28.82 -38.19
N LYS A 116 -21.80 28.04 -38.45
CA LYS A 116 -21.76 27.11 -39.58
C LYS A 116 -22.57 25.83 -39.39
N TYR A 117 -22.61 25.29 -38.17
CA TYR A 117 -23.11 23.93 -37.91
C TYR A 117 -24.20 23.85 -36.83
N GLY A 118 -24.44 24.92 -36.06
CA GLY A 118 -25.37 24.90 -34.92
C GLY A 118 -24.90 23.97 -33.80
N VAL A 119 -23.74 24.27 -33.21
CA VAL A 119 -23.08 23.46 -32.18
C VAL A 119 -23.96 23.31 -30.93
N LYS A 120 -24.14 22.07 -30.48
CA LYS A 120 -25.00 21.75 -29.32
C LYS A 120 -24.23 21.46 -28.05
N SER A 121 -22.98 21.01 -28.18
CA SER A 121 -22.14 20.76 -27.01
C SER A 121 -20.67 21.06 -27.25
N VAL A 122 -19.95 21.27 -26.15
CA VAL A 122 -18.50 21.40 -26.09
C VAL A 122 -17.95 20.49 -25.01
N CYS A 123 -16.76 19.93 -25.22
CA CYS A 123 -16.08 19.12 -24.21
C CYS A 123 -14.56 19.28 -24.28
N GLY A 124 -13.88 18.83 -23.22
CA GLY A 124 -12.42 18.84 -23.13
C GLY A 124 -11.93 18.38 -21.76
N ASN A 125 -10.65 18.01 -21.70
CA ASN A 125 -9.95 17.61 -20.48
C ASN A 125 -8.83 18.61 -20.13
N SER A 126 -8.51 18.76 -18.84
CA SER A 126 -7.46 19.67 -18.37
C SER A 126 -7.72 21.11 -18.86
N LEU A 127 -6.72 21.76 -19.47
CA LEU A 127 -6.87 23.05 -20.15
C LEU A 127 -7.98 23.06 -21.20
N GLY A 128 -8.18 21.96 -21.96
CA GLY A 128 -9.29 21.81 -22.89
C GLY A 128 -10.66 21.88 -22.20
N GLY A 129 -10.75 21.38 -20.98
CA GLY A 129 -11.93 21.52 -20.13
C GLY A 129 -12.18 22.97 -19.71
N ALA A 130 -11.12 23.72 -19.37
CA ALA A 130 -11.23 25.16 -19.11
C ALA A 130 -11.71 25.92 -20.35
N LEU A 131 -11.21 25.58 -21.54
CA LEU A 131 -11.67 26.18 -22.81
C LEU A 131 -13.17 25.92 -23.06
N ALA A 132 -13.62 24.68 -22.84
CA ALA A 132 -15.03 24.32 -22.95
C ALA A 132 -15.92 25.08 -21.95
N ASN A 133 -15.47 25.18 -20.69
CA ASN A 133 -16.17 25.91 -19.64
C ASN A 133 -16.24 27.41 -19.93
N ALA A 134 -15.16 28.02 -20.43
CA ALA A 134 -15.13 29.42 -20.82
C ALA A 134 -16.17 29.72 -21.92
N VAL A 135 -16.33 28.82 -22.90
CA VAL A 135 -17.41 28.93 -23.90
C VAL A 135 -18.78 28.86 -23.22
N ALA A 136 -19.04 27.83 -22.42
CA ALA A 136 -20.37 27.59 -21.86
C ALA A 136 -20.83 28.63 -20.82
N VAL A 137 -19.90 29.30 -20.14
CA VAL A 137 -20.18 30.44 -19.24
C VAL A 137 -20.81 31.61 -20.01
N HIS A 138 -20.46 31.80 -21.29
CA HIS A 138 -21.00 32.85 -22.15
C HIS A 138 -22.17 32.39 -23.04
N HIS A 139 -22.36 31.08 -23.23
CA HIS A 139 -23.38 30.51 -24.12
C HIS A 139 -24.30 29.50 -23.40
N LYS A 140 -25.36 30.01 -22.75
CA LYS A 140 -26.31 29.21 -21.94
C LYS A 140 -27.04 28.09 -22.69
N ASN A 141 -27.11 28.18 -24.02
CA ASN A 141 -27.80 27.19 -24.87
C ASN A 141 -26.89 26.04 -25.31
N VAL A 142 -25.62 26.05 -24.90
CA VAL A 142 -24.64 25.03 -25.26
C VAL A 142 -24.24 24.25 -24.03
N ARG A 143 -24.32 22.92 -24.11
CA ARG A 143 -23.93 22.04 -23.02
C ARG A 143 -22.41 21.86 -22.99
N ALA A 144 -21.77 22.12 -21.86
CA ALA A 144 -20.38 21.72 -21.62
C ALA A 144 -20.33 20.49 -20.74
N VAL A 145 -19.57 19.49 -21.18
CA VAL A 145 -19.22 18.32 -20.36
C VAL A 145 -17.70 18.17 -20.38
N THR A 146 -17.07 18.22 -19.21
CA THR A 146 -15.61 18.20 -19.11
C THR A 146 -15.14 17.08 -18.19
N LEU A 147 -13.90 16.63 -18.40
CA LEU A 147 -13.23 15.65 -17.56
C LEU A 147 -11.99 16.30 -16.95
N ASP A 148 -11.85 16.33 -15.62
CA ASP A 148 -10.71 16.93 -14.92
C ASP A 148 -10.28 18.29 -15.53
N PRO A 149 -11.20 19.25 -15.73
CA PRO A 149 -10.89 20.57 -16.29
C PRO A 149 -9.93 21.33 -15.36
N ALA A 150 -9.12 22.22 -15.93
CA ALA A 150 -8.43 23.26 -15.15
C ALA A 150 -9.42 24.37 -14.72
N ILE A 151 -9.09 25.10 -13.66
CA ILE A 151 -9.88 26.25 -13.20
C ILE A 151 -9.95 27.37 -14.26
N LEU A 152 -11.07 28.10 -14.31
CA LEU A 152 -11.17 29.33 -15.12
C LEU A 152 -10.51 30.52 -14.42
N PRO A 153 -10.03 31.58 -15.11
CA PRO A 153 -9.49 32.80 -14.50
C PRO A 153 -10.37 33.41 -13.41
N GLU A 154 -9.76 34.13 -12.47
CA GLU A 154 -10.49 34.87 -11.44
C GLU A 154 -11.51 35.84 -12.08
N GLY A 155 -12.71 35.92 -11.51
CA GLY A 155 -13.77 36.81 -12.00
C GLY A 155 -14.56 36.31 -13.22
N MET A 156 -14.12 35.25 -13.90
CA MET A 156 -14.87 34.67 -15.03
C MET A 156 -16.10 33.88 -14.57
N VAL A 157 -16.00 33.15 -13.46
CA VAL A 157 -17.13 32.48 -12.82
C VAL A 157 -17.78 33.45 -11.83
N LYS A 158 -19.07 33.74 -12.06
CA LYS A 158 -19.84 34.59 -11.14
C LYS A 158 -20.43 33.71 -10.04
N THR A 159 -20.00 33.92 -8.80
CA THR A 159 -20.42 33.15 -7.61
C THR A 159 -21.94 33.12 -7.40
N ASN A 160 -22.64 34.19 -7.77
CA ASN A 160 -24.11 34.28 -7.66
C ASN A 160 -24.87 33.78 -8.90
N HIS A 161 -24.18 33.20 -9.89
CA HIS A 161 -24.79 32.69 -11.12
C HIS A 161 -24.80 31.16 -11.17
N LYS A 162 -25.93 30.57 -11.56
CA LYS A 162 -26.02 29.13 -11.81
C LYS A 162 -25.73 28.86 -13.28
N TYR A 163 -24.87 27.87 -13.54
CA TYR A 163 -24.51 27.40 -14.88
C TYR A 163 -25.05 25.98 -15.12
N PRO A 164 -26.36 25.79 -15.31
CA PRO A 164 -26.98 24.47 -15.41
C PRO A 164 -26.60 23.68 -16.68
N ASN A 165 -26.02 24.37 -17.67
CA ASN A 165 -25.53 23.79 -18.92
C ASN A 165 -24.10 23.21 -18.80
N VAL A 166 -23.45 23.34 -17.64
CA VAL A 166 -22.08 22.87 -17.42
C VAL A 166 -22.07 21.70 -16.42
N THR A 167 -21.43 20.60 -16.84
CA THR A 167 -21.19 19.40 -16.04
C THR A 167 -19.69 19.08 -16.06
N ASN A 168 -19.07 19.02 -14.90
CA ASN A 168 -17.67 18.64 -14.76
C ASN A 168 -17.57 17.27 -14.07
N TYR A 169 -16.89 16.32 -14.68
CA TYR A 169 -16.55 15.03 -14.09
C TYR A 169 -15.12 15.06 -13.58
N PHE A 170 -14.94 14.76 -12.30
CA PHE A 170 -13.64 14.67 -11.65
C PHE A 170 -13.31 13.21 -11.35
N THR A 171 -12.19 12.72 -11.87
CA THR A 171 -11.70 11.40 -11.50
C THR A 171 -11.19 11.42 -10.06
N LYS A 172 -11.30 10.28 -9.38
CA LYS A 172 -11.03 10.16 -7.94
C LYS A 172 -9.58 10.50 -7.57
N TYR A 173 -8.65 10.18 -8.47
CA TYR A 173 -7.20 10.27 -8.23
C TYR A 173 -6.49 11.34 -9.07
N ASP A 174 -7.22 12.27 -9.69
CA ASP A 174 -6.61 13.37 -10.45
C ASP A 174 -5.71 14.25 -9.56
N GLY A 175 -4.48 14.47 -10.01
CA GLY A 175 -3.50 15.30 -9.32
C GLY A 175 -3.81 16.79 -9.41
N LEU A 176 -4.31 17.26 -10.57
CA LEU A 176 -4.59 18.68 -10.82
C LEU A 176 -5.72 19.16 -9.91
N THR A 177 -6.88 18.51 -10.02
CA THR A 177 -8.09 18.80 -9.25
C THR A 177 -7.80 18.81 -7.75
N ARG A 178 -7.02 17.84 -7.25
CA ARG A 178 -6.65 17.78 -5.83
C ARG A 178 -5.77 18.95 -5.41
N GLY A 179 -4.85 19.37 -6.27
CA GLY A 179 -4.02 20.56 -6.05
C GLY A 179 -4.84 21.84 -5.99
N GLU A 180 -5.68 22.09 -7.00
CA GLU A 180 -6.51 23.30 -7.10
C GLU A 180 -7.54 23.41 -5.96
N LEU A 181 -8.18 22.29 -5.58
CA LEU A 181 -9.07 22.26 -4.41
C LEU A 181 -8.30 22.43 -3.09
N GLY A 182 -7.07 21.91 -3.00
CA GLY A 182 -6.19 22.12 -1.84
C GLY A 182 -5.75 23.58 -1.67
N LEU A 183 -5.71 24.34 -2.77
CA LEU A 183 -5.47 25.79 -2.79
C LEU A 183 -6.75 26.61 -2.59
N ASN A 184 -7.89 25.97 -2.32
CA ASN A 184 -9.20 26.62 -2.14
C ASN A 184 -9.69 27.41 -3.38
N LEU A 185 -9.34 26.94 -4.59
CA LEU A 185 -9.73 27.57 -5.86
C LEU A 185 -10.98 26.93 -6.51
N GLY A 186 -11.74 26.15 -5.73
CA GLY A 186 -12.87 25.37 -6.24
C GLY A 186 -14.07 26.19 -6.74
N ASP A 187 -14.17 27.46 -6.33
CA ASP A 187 -15.21 28.41 -6.77
C ASP A 187 -15.03 28.85 -8.24
N ARG A 188 -13.88 28.54 -8.83
CA ARG A 188 -13.54 28.85 -10.23
C ARG A 188 -13.93 27.75 -11.23
N PHE A 189 -14.60 26.70 -10.76
CA PHE A 189 -15.30 25.73 -11.60
C PHE A 189 -16.77 26.10 -11.77
N PRO A 190 -17.25 26.42 -12.98
CA PRO A 190 -18.66 26.71 -13.20
C PRO A 190 -19.50 25.43 -13.22
N GLY A 191 -20.76 25.55 -12.80
CA GLY A 191 -21.77 24.51 -13.00
C GLY A 191 -21.72 23.38 -11.99
N ARG A 192 -22.10 22.18 -12.42
CA ARG A 192 -22.18 21.00 -11.55
C ARG A 192 -20.86 20.24 -11.57
N ILE A 193 -20.49 19.66 -10.43
CA ILE A 193 -19.29 18.85 -10.27
C ILE A 193 -19.71 17.48 -9.76
N TYR A 194 -19.27 16.44 -10.45
CA TYR A 194 -19.52 15.05 -10.10
C TYR A 194 -18.21 14.29 -10.05
N ARG A 195 -18.02 13.48 -9.00
CA ARG A 195 -16.85 12.62 -8.86
C ARG A 195 -17.17 11.25 -9.44
N ILE A 196 -16.25 10.71 -10.21
CA ILE A 196 -16.33 9.36 -10.77
C ILE A 196 -15.17 8.52 -10.25
N ASN A 197 -15.44 7.24 -10.03
CA ASN A 197 -14.50 6.31 -9.39
C ASN A 197 -13.48 5.72 -10.38
N SER A 198 -12.93 6.57 -11.24
CA SER A 198 -11.89 6.22 -12.21
C SER A 198 -10.49 6.42 -11.62
N GLY A 199 -9.58 5.53 -12.02
CA GLY A 199 -8.15 5.58 -11.71
C GLY A 199 -7.73 4.71 -10.53
N VAL A 200 -6.44 4.78 -10.17
CA VAL A 200 -5.85 4.02 -9.04
C VAL A 200 -4.90 4.88 -8.19
N PRO A 201 -4.70 4.59 -6.90
CA PRO A 201 -3.83 5.36 -5.99
C PRO A 201 -2.31 5.16 -6.23
N HIS A 202 -1.87 4.92 -7.47
CA HIS A 202 -0.46 4.74 -7.83
C HIS A 202 0.14 5.97 -8.52
N PHE A 203 0.60 6.94 -7.74
CA PHE A 203 1.11 8.22 -8.27
C PHE A 203 2.31 8.09 -9.21
N SER A 204 3.19 7.09 -9.06
CA SER A 204 4.35 6.95 -9.97
C SER A 204 4.02 6.30 -11.31
N ARG A 205 2.91 5.53 -11.41
CA ARG A 205 2.56 4.73 -12.59
C ARG A 205 1.30 5.20 -13.30
N ALA A 206 0.35 5.74 -12.55
CA ALA A 206 -0.99 6.07 -13.04
C ALA A 206 -1.29 7.57 -13.02
N PHE A 207 -0.31 8.44 -12.71
CA PHE A 207 -0.56 9.88 -12.64
C PHE A 207 -1.17 10.46 -13.92
N ALA A 208 -0.56 10.17 -15.07
CA ALA A 208 -1.03 10.66 -16.35
C ALA A 208 -2.42 10.09 -16.69
N SER A 209 -2.61 8.78 -16.50
CA SER A 209 -3.88 8.12 -16.80
C SER A 209 -5.00 8.52 -15.84
N ASN A 210 -4.68 8.82 -14.58
CA ASN A 210 -5.64 9.37 -13.62
C ASN A 210 -6.08 10.78 -14.04
N HIS A 211 -5.19 11.62 -14.57
CA HIS A 211 -5.55 12.97 -15.00
C HIS A 211 -6.35 13.02 -16.31
N VAL A 212 -6.00 12.19 -17.30
CA VAL A 212 -6.71 12.17 -18.58
C VAL A 212 -7.90 11.21 -18.58
N GLY A 213 -8.00 10.30 -17.59
CA GLY A 213 -9.03 9.27 -17.47
C GLY A 213 -8.85 8.05 -18.38
N TYR A 214 -7.74 7.96 -19.12
CA TYR A 214 -7.48 6.94 -20.14
C TYR A 214 -5.98 6.64 -20.27
N ASN A 215 -5.63 5.50 -20.86
CA ASN A 215 -4.24 5.11 -21.15
C ASN A 215 -3.85 5.39 -22.62
N GLY A 216 -4.31 6.51 -23.18
CA GLY A 216 -4.08 6.87 -24.58
C GLY A 216 -4.52 5.76 -25.55
N ASP A 217 -3.69 5.42 -26.54
CA ASP A 217 -3.94 4.31 -27.48
C ASP A 217 -3.67 2.92 -26.89
N GLY A 218 -3.18 2.85 -25.65
CA GLY A 218 -2.95 1.60 -24.95
C GLY A 218 -4.24 0.97 -24.43
N PRO A 219 -4.12 -0.19 -23.76
CA PRO A 219 -5.25 -0.79 -23.05
C PRO A 219 -5.76 0.13 -21.94
N GLN A 220 -7.08 0.27 -21.83
CA GLN A 220 -7.75 1.11 -20.82
C GLN A 220 -7.83 0.43 -19.43
N TYR A 221 -6.71 -0.15 -19.00
CA TYR A 221 -6.53 -0.73 -17.68
C TYR A 221 -5.11 -0.45 -17.15
N ILE A 222 -4.96 -0.56 -15.82
CA ILE A 222 -3.67 -0.57 -15.12
C ILE A 222 -3.41 -1.98 -14.62
N GLU A 223 -2.21 -2.49 -14.89
CA GLU A 223 -1.74 -3.78 -14.37
C GLU A 223 -1.26 -3.62 -12.92
N ILE A 224 -1.73 -4.53 -12.06
CA ILE A 224 -1.40 -4.58 -10.64
C ILE A 224 -0.62 -5.87 -10.36
N GLY A 225 0.41 -5.78 -9.52
CA GLY A 225 1.36 -6.87 -9.29
C GLY A 225 2.30 -7.12 -10.47
N LYS A 226 2.87 -8.34 -10.51
CA LYS A 226 3.76 -8.80 -11.59
C LYS A 226 3.15 -10.02 -12.26
N LYS A 227 3.28 -10.09 -13.59
CA LYS A 227 2.82 -11.24 -14.36
C LYS A 227 3.37 -12.54 -13.76
N ASP A 228 2.52 -13.55 -13.69
CA ASP A 228 2.79 -14.88 -13.12
C ASP A 228 2.96 -14.93 -11.58
N GLU A 229 2.77 -13.82 -10.86
CA GLU A 229 2.64 -13.82 -9.39
C GLU A 229 1.16 -13.91 -8.94
N PRO A 230 0.86 -14.52 -7.77
CA PRO A 230 -0.50 -14.61 -7.24
C PRO A 230 -1.16 -13.23 -7.08
N GLY A 231 -2.37 -13.09 -7.63
CA GLY A 231 -3.15 -11.85 -7.66
C GLY A 231 -2.68 -10.80 -8.68
N TYR A 232 -1.89 -11.21 -9.68
CA TYR A 232 -1.71 -10.41 -10.89
C TYR A 232 -3.04 -10.20 -11.61
N GLY A 233 -3.33 -8.96 -11.99
CA GLY A 233 -4.60 -8.60 -12.57
C GLY A 233 -4.63 -7.17 -13.08
N LYS A 234 -5.81 -6.74 -13.52
CA LYS A 234 -6.01 -5.49 -14.26
C LYS A 234 -7.17 -4.72 -13.68
N ILE A 235 -6.98 -3.43 -13.42
CA ILE A 235 -8.06 -2.53 -13.01
C ILE A 235 -8.44 -1.65 -14.20
N ALA A 236 -9.71 -1.66 -14.58
CA ALA A 236 -10.23 -0.82 -15.65
C ALA A 236 -10.21 0.65 -15.19
N ILE A 237 -9.85 1.57 -16.10
CA ILE A 237 -9.69 2.99 -15.74
C ILE A 237 -10.48 3.96 -16.63
N ALA A 238 -11.08 3.48 -17.71
CA ALA A 238 -11.80 4.32 -18.68
C ALA A 238 -12.87 5.18 -17.98
N ALA A 239 -12.66 6.50 -17.94
CA ALA A 239 -13.46 7.40 -17.12
C ALA A 239 -14.97 7.38 -17.43
N ASP A 240 -15.34 7.20 -18.70
CA ASP A 240 -16.72 7.12 -19.15
C ASP A 240 -17.47 5.88 -18.63
N GLU A 241 -16.78 4.78 -18.39
CA GLU A 241 -17.37 3.56 -17.81
C GLU A 241 -17.82 3.76 -16.35
N HIS A 242 -17.27 4.76 -15.67
CA HIS A 242 -17.57 5.12 -14.27
C HIS A 242 -18.71 6.15 -14.13
N ILE A 243 -19.29 6.60 -15.25
CA ILE A 243 -20.51 7.42 -15.22
C ILE A 243 -21.71 6.49 -15.17
N VAL A 244 -22.36 6.42 -14.00
CA VAL A 244 -23.56 5.60 -13.81
C VAL A 244 -24.76 6.29 -14.47
N THR A 245 -25.46 5.58 -15.34
CA THR A 245 -26.64 6.10 -16.06
C THR A 245 -27.90 5.30 -15.73
N SER A 246 -29.07 5.93 -15.81
CA SER A 246 -30.35 5.22 -15.68
C SER A 246 -30.54 4.22 -16.82
N ILE A 247 -31.02 3.03 -16.47
CA ILE A 247 -31.29 1.91 -17.39
C ILE A 247 -32.28 2.30 -18.50
N TRP A 248 -33.24 3.18 -18.20
CA TRP A 248 -34.32 3.51 -19.12
C TRP A 248 -34.06 4.76 -19.95
N THR A 249 -33.40 5.77 -19.36
CA THR A 249 -33.23 7.07 -20.04
C THR A 249 -31.83 7.25 -20.63
N GLY A 250 -30.83 6.53 -20.13
CA GLY A 250 -29.41 6.76 -20.46
C GLY A 250 -28.85 8.08 -19.89
N GLU A 251 -29.63 8.79 -19.07
CA GLU A 251 -29.17 10.00 -18.39
C GLU A 251 -28.30 9.61 -17.18
N PRO A 252 -27.22 10.35 -16.89
CA PRO A 252 -26.41 10.13 -15.70
C PRO A 252 -27.20 10.25 -14.39
N LEU A 253 -26.83 9.44 -13.40
CA LEU A 253 -27.37 9.41 -12.06
C LEU A 253 -26.41 10.12 -11.09
N TYR A 254 -26.94 11.08 -10.33
CA TYR A 254 -26.16 11.98 -9.48
C TYR A 254 -26.62 12.00 -8.01
N GLY A 255 -27.31 10.93 -7.59
CA GLY A 255 -28.04 10.87 -6.32
C GLY A 255 -29.51 11.24 -6.51
N GLY A 256 -30.41 10.34 -6.12
CA GLY A 256 -31.85 10.42 -6.41
C GLY A 256 -32.26 9.61 -7.63
N GLY A 257 -33.57 9.51 -7.87
CA GLY A 257 -34.11 8.76 -9.01
C GLY A 257 -34.27 9.61 -10.26
N SER A 258 -34.15 8.97 -11.43
CA SER A 258 -34.61 9.54 -12.69
C SER A 258 -36.15 9.67 -12.71
N GLY A 259 -36.69 10.48 -13.62
CA GLY A 259 -38.16 10.67 -13.71
C GLY A 259 -38.90 9.33 -13.86
N GLN A 260 -40.04 9.19 -13.18
CA GLN A 260 -40.77 7.91 -13.12
C GLN A 260 -41.10 7.37 -14.51
N ILE A 261 -40.76 6.10 -14.73
CA ILE A 261 -41.12 5.37 -15.93
C ILE A 261 -42.57 4.87 -15.86
N LYS A 262 -43.21 4.71 -17.03
CA LYS A 262 -44.43 3.93 -17.13
C LYS A 262 -44.11 2.45 -16.99
N ILE A 263 -44.60 1.79 -15.95
CA ILE A 263 -44.39 0.34 -15.77
C ILE A 263 -45.21 -0.44 -16.81
N ASN A 264 -44.52 -1.25 -17.62
CA ASN A 264 -45.10 -2.13 -18.64
C ASN A 264 -44.10 -3.27 -18.97
N LYS A 265 -44.53 -4.24 -19.78
CA LYS A 265 -43.68 -5.37 -20.19
C LYS A 265 -42.33 -4.92 -20.78
N ALA A 266 -42.33 -3.96 -21.70
CA ALA A 266 -41.11 -3.55 -22.39
C ALA A 266 -40.08 -2.94 -21.42
N ASN A 267 -40.53 -2.12 -20.46
CA ASN A 267 -39.65 -1.53 -19.45
C ASN A 267 -39.16 -2.56 -18.41
N LEU A 268 -39.97 -3.57 -18.08
CA LEU A 268 -39.55 -4.69 -17.23
C LEU A 268 -38.55 -5.59 -17.97
N ASP A 269 -38.75 -5.86 -19.25
CA ASP A 269 -37.77 -6.60 -20.07
C ASP A 269 -36.45 -5.85 -20.19
N THR A 270 -36.51 -4.53 -20.38
CA THR A 270 -35.32 -3.64 -20.40
C THR A 270 -34.54 -3.75 -19.10
N LEU A 271 -35.22 -3.70 -17.94
CA LEU A 271 -34.57 -3.91 -16.65
C LEU A 271 -33.97 -5.32 -16.54
N ALA A 272 -34.69 -6.37 -16.94
CA ALA A 272 -34.18 -7.73 -16.87
C ALA A 272 -32.95 -7.96 -17.77
N ASP A 273 -32.86 -7.31 -18.92
CA ASP A 273 -31.67 -7.35 -19.77
C ASP A 273 -30.51 -6.53 -19.18
N ALA A 274 -30.78 -5.36 -18.63
CA ALA A 274 -29.77 -4.52 -17.98
C ALA A 274 -29.21 -5.13 -16.68
N LEU A 275 -30.04 -5.85 -15.92
CA LEU A 275 -29.58 -6.63 -14.76
C LEU A 275 -28.52 -7.67 -15.18
N SER A 276 -28.66 -8.28 -16.37
CA SER A 276 -27.67 -9.22 -16.89
C SER A 276 -26.43 -8.52 -17.47
N SER A 277 -26.63 -7.48 -18.28
CA SER A 277 -25.60 -6.89 -19.14
C SER A 277 -24.91 -5.66 -18.57
N GLN A 278 -25.36 -5.13 -17.44
CA GLN A 278 -24.74 -3.97 -16.78
C GLN A 278 -24.48 -4.27 -15.31
N VAL A 279 -25.49 -4.76 -14.59
CA VAL A 279 -25.40 -4.97 -13.13
C VAL A 279 -24.52 -6.17 -12.78
N LEU A 280 -24.83 -7.35 -13.34
CA LEU A 280 -24.03 -8.55 -13.06
C LEU A 280 -22.62 -8.45 -13.63
N GLU A 281 -22.41 -7.71 -14.72
CA GLU A 281 -21.08 -7.44 -15.27
C GLU A 281 -20.22 -6.59 -14.31
N ARG A 282 -20.77 -5.49 -13.79
CA ARG A 282 -20.10 -4.68 -12.74
C ARG A 282 -19.83 -5.51 -11.48
N LEU A 283 -20.80 -6.32 -11.04
CA LEU A 283 -20.60 -7.19 -9.89
C LEU A 283 -19.47 -8.20 -10.12
N ASN A 284 -19.37 -8.79 -11.32
CA ASN A 284 -18.30 -9.69 -11.70
C ASN A 284 -16.94 -8.97 -11.74
N ARG A 285 -16.89 -7.73 -12.23
CA ARG A 285 -15.68 -6.90 -12.21
C ARG A 285 -15.19 -6.65 -10.77
N ALA A 286 -16.10 -6.29 -9.87
CA ALA A 286 -15.77 -6.17 -8.44
C ALA A 286 -15.27 -7.52 -7.86
N SER A 287 -15.87 -8.64 -8.29
CA SER A 287 -15.45 -9.99 -7.90
C SER A 287 -14.03 -10.32 -8.32
N GLU A 288 -13.64 -9.95 -9.55
CA GLU A 288 -12.30 -10.17 -10.07
C GLU A 288 -11.27 -9.46 -9.20
N TYR A 289 -11.53 -8.21 -8.81
CA TYR A 289 -10.65 -7.45 -7.93
C TYR A 289 -10.54 -8.09 -6.52
N ILE A 290 -11.68 -8.47 -5.93
CA ILE A 290 -11.72 -9.18 -4.64
C ILE A 290 -10.94 -10.50 -4.73
N GLN A 291 -11.08 -11.24 -5.83
CA GLN A 291 -10.38 -12.50 -6.03
C GLN A 291 -8.87 -12.27 -6.12
N ASN A 292 -8.41 -11.27 -6.88
CA ASN A 292 -6.99 -10.94 -6.98
C ASN A 292 -6.40 -10.55 -5.60
N ALA A 293 -7.13 -9.75 -4.81
CA ALA A 293 -6.76 -9.43 -3.44
C ALA A 293 -6.64 -10.69 -2.56
N ASN A 294 -7.64 -11.57 -2.63
CA ASN A 294 -7.65 -12.83 -1.89
C ASN A 294 -6.49 -13.77 -2.28
N GLU A 295 -6.12 -13.84 -3.56
CA GLU A 295 -4.96 -14.62 -4.02
C GLU A 295 -3.64 -14.09 -3.45
N ILE A 296 -3.49 -12.76 -3.35
CA ILE A 296 -2.31 -12.16 -2.70
C ILE A 296 -2.25 -12.56 -1.24
N VAL A 297 -3.35 -12.37 -0.51
CA VAL A 297 -3.46 -12.64 0.93
C VAL A 297 -3.25 -14.12 1.24
N ALA A 298 -3.85 -15.02 0.46
CA ALA A 298 -3.67 -16.46 0.61
C ALA A 298 -2.22 -16.87 0.38
N SER A 299 -1.55 -16.29 -0.61
CA SER A 299 -0.13 -16.53 -0.87
C SER A 299 0.75 -15.98 0.26
N GLU A 300 0.49 -14.77 0.77
CA GLU A 300 1.22 -14.20 1.91
C GLU A 300 1.08 -15.09 3.14
N LYS A 301 -0.14 -15.53 3.46
CA LYS A 301 -0.41 -16.48 4.55
C LYS A 301 0.36 -17.78 4.38
N ALA A 302 0.39 -18.36 3.17
CA ALA A 302 1.14 -19.59 2.88
C ALA A 302 2.67 -19.40 3.01
N GLN A 303 3.17 -18.19 2.76
CA GLN A 303 4.60 -17.87 2.84
C GLN A 303 5.11 -17.55 4.26
N ARG A 304 4.26 -17.64 5.29
CA ARG A 304 4.61 -17.33 6.69
C ARG A 304 5.93 -17.94 7.13
N THR A 305 6.12 -19.25 6.95
CA THR A 305 7.37 -19.94 7.37
C THR A 305 8.61 -19.36 6.69
N ARG A 306 8.50 -19.01 5.41
CA ARG A 306 9.61 -18.39 4.65
C ARG A 306 9.88 -16.96 5.11
N ARG A 307 8.82 -16.17 5.37
CA ARG A 307 8.94 -14.80 5.92
C ARG A 307 9.60 -14.83 7.31
N LEU A 308 9.16 -15.74 8.17
CA LEU A 308 9.70 -15.92 9.51
C LEU A 308 11.17 -16.36 9.49
N ALA A 309 11.53 -17.37 8.69
CA ALA A 309 12.92 -17.81 8.57
C ALA A 309 13.84 -16.70 8.06
N LYS A 310 13.37 -15.89 7.11
CA LYS A 310 14.11 -14.69 6.68
C LYS A 310 14.24 -13.69 7.82
N LEU A 311 13.16 -13.40 8.53
CA LEU A 311 13.15 -12.45 9.64
C LEU A 311 14.20 -12.86 10.70
N GLN A 312 14.15 -14.11 11.16
CA GLN A 312 15.12 -14.71 12.08
C GLN A 312 16.57 -14.56 11.59
N LYS A 313 16.84 -14.93 10.34
CA LYS A 313 18.19 -14.83 9.76
C LYS A 313 18.71 -13.39 9.68
N HIS A 314 17.84 -12.42 9.36
CA HIS A 314 18.25 -11.01 9.34
C HIS A 314 18.58 -10.52 10.75
N PHE A 315 17.82 -10.93 11.77
CA PHE A 315 18.14 -10.59 13.15
C PHE A 315 19.50 -11.15 13.58
N GLU A 316 19.75 -12.43 13.29
CA GLU A 316 21.05 -13.07 13.59
C GLU A 316 22.19 -12.29 12.93
N THR A 317 22.05 -11.94 11.65
CA THR A 317 23.06 -11.18 10.90
C THR A 317 23.31 -9.81 11.53
N ILE A 318 22.23 -9.05 11.77
CA ILE A 318 22.31 -7.68 12.31
C ILE A 318 22.92 -7.67 13.72
N LEU A 319 22.56 -8.65 14.56
CA LEU A 319 23.13 -8.75 15.90
C LEU A 319 24.61 -9.14 15.88
N GLU A 320 25.04 -10.03 14.97
CA GLU A 320 26.46 -10.38 14.81
C GLU A 320 27.28 -9.21 14.26
N ASP A 321 26.74 -8.44 13.31
CA ASP A 321 27.37 -7.23 12.80
C ASP A 321 27.52 -6.16 13.90
N GLY A 322 26.60 -6.16 14.88
CA GLY A 322 26.63 -5.30 16.07
C GLY A 322 27.89 -5.43 16.94
N PHE A 323 28.67 -6.51 16.81
CA PHE A 323 29.97 -6.66 17.47
C PHE A 323 31.13 -5.98 16.69
N GLY A 324 30.82 -5.09 15.75
CA GLY A 324 31.80 -4.41 14.90
C GLY A 324 32.42 -5.33 13.85
N ASN A 325 31.65 -6.32 13.35
CA ASN A 325 32.09 -7.33 12.38
C ASN A 325 33.32 -8.14 12.82
N SER A 326 33.52 -8.29 14.13
CA SER A 326 34.65 -9.04 14.68
C SER A 326 34.48 -10.55 14.46
N PRO A 327 35.46 -11.25 13.85
CA PRO A 327 35.39 -12.71 13.66
C PRO A 327 35.25 -13.51 14.95
N LEU A 328 35.63 -12.93 16.10
CA LEU A 328 35.58 -13.57 17.43
C LEU A 328 34.14 -13.88 17.87
N PHE A 329 33.16 -13.10 17.38
CA PHE A 329 31.75 -13.21 17.75
C PHE A 329 30.90 -13.88 16.68
N LYS A 330 31.52 -14.41 15.62
CA LYS A 330 30.79 -15.12 14.58
C LYS A 330 30.09 -16.35 15.14
N GLY A 331 28.80 -16.50 14.84
CA GLY A 331 27.99 -17.59 15.39
C GLY A 331 27.61 -17.41 16.86
N MET A 332 27.75 -16.20 17.42
CA MET A 332 27.27 -15.90 18.79
C MET A 332 25.77 -16.18 18.94
N THR A 333 25.01 -16.00 17.85
CA THR A 333 23.57 -16.23 17.78
C THR A 333 23.20 -17.72 17.61
N THR A 334 24.16 -18.55 17.18
CA THR A 334 23.96 -19.98 16.82
C THR A 334 24.75 -20.95 17.72
N GLY A 335 25.04 -20.54 18.96
CA GLY A 335 25.63 -21.39 19.99
C GLY A 335 27.00 -20.95 20.50
N GLY A 336 27.60 -19.91 19.92
CA GLY A 336 28.80 -19.27 20.47
C GLY A 336 30.08 -20.11 20.41
N TYR A 337 30.17 -21.11 19.52
CA TYR A 337 31.34 -22.01 19.48
C TYR A 337 32.68 -21.29 19.32
N MET A 338 32.73 -20.21 18.53
CA MET A 338 33.94 -19.39 18.35
C MET A 338 34.37 -18.73 19.67
N ILE A 339 33.43 -18.10 20.39
CA ILE A 339 33.77 -17.43 21.66
C ILE A 339 34.21 -18.44 22.72
N GLN A 340 33.62 -19.65 22.73
CA GLN A 340 34.06 -20.72 23.63
C GLN A 340 35.51 -21.13 23.37
N SER A 341 35.90 -21.28 22.09
CA SER A 341 37.29 -21.58 21.73
C SER A 341 38.26 -20.45 22.12
N VAL A 342 37.83 -19.19 22.02
CA VAL A 342 38.64 -18.03 22.46
C VAL A 342 38.82 -18.04 23.98
N LEU A 343 37.78 -18.35 24.75
CA LEU A 343 37.86 -18.42 26.21
C LEU A 343 38.73 -19.59 26.70
N ASP A 344 38.68 -20.73 26.02
CA ASP A 344 39.57 -21.85 26.31
C ASP A 344 41.04 -21.48 26.00
N HIS A 345 41.29 -20.71 24.93
CA HIS A 345 42.61 -20.17 24.63
C HIS A 345 43.13 -19.21 25.70
N LEU A 346 42.30 -18.24 26.14
CA LEU A 346 42.64 -17.32 27.23
C LEU A 346 43.00 -18.07 28.52
N ARG A 347 42.26 -19.13 28.86
CA ARG A 347 42.57 -19.97 30.00
C ARG A 347 43.94 -20.64 29.86
N GLN A 348 44.27 -21.18 28.69
CA GLN A 348 45.57 -21.81 28.44
C GLN A 348 46.73 -20.81 28.55
N GLN A 349 46.54 -19.58 28.05
CA GLN A 349 47.53 -18.50 28.20
C GLN A 349 47.79 -18.20 29.68
N LEU A 350 46.76 -18.07 30.50
CA LEU A 350 46.90 -17.85 31.95
C LEU A 350 47.60 -19.01 32.66
N LEU A 351 47.33 -20.26 32.29
CA LEU A 351 48.02 -21.43 32.85
C LEU A 351 49.52 -21.43 32.49
N ASN A 352 49.87 -21.03 31.27
CA ASN A 352 51.27 -20.87 30.86
C ASN A 352 51.97 -19.76 31.65
N VAL A 353 51.27 -18.64 31.92
CA VAL A 353 51.76 -17.58 32.79
C VAL A 353 51.96 -18.10 34.23
N ASP A 354 51.03 -18.90 34.76
CA ASP A 354 51.12 -19.49 36.11
C ASP A 354 52.36 -20.37 36.26
N ILE A 355 52.63 -21.24 35.28
CA ILE A 355 53.83 -22.10 35.27
C ILE A 355 55.09 -21.24 35.34
N CYS A 356 55.15 -20.16 34.56
CA CYS A 356 56.30 -19.25 34.56
C CYS A 356 56.41 -18.48 35.89
N VAL A 357 55.30 -17.97 36.43
CA VAL A 357 55.27 -17.23 37.69
C VAL A 357 55.70 -18.12 38.86
N ARG A 358 55.20 -19.36 38.98
CA ARG A 358 55.68 -20.31 39.99
C ARG A 358 57.17 -20.62 39.84
N ALA A 359 57.67 -20.71 38.60
CA ALA A 359 59.09 -20.90 38.33
C ALA A 359 59.95 -19.68 38.67
N ILE A 360 59.39 -18.46 38.59
CA ILE A 360 60.01 -17.21 39.03
C ILE A 360 60.01 -17.16 40.56
N GLU A 361 58.87 -17.42 41.22
CA GLU A 361 58.74 -17.50 42.68
C GLU A 361 59.76 -18.51 43.24
N SER A 362 59.81 -19.74 42.70
CA SER A 362 60.77 -20.76 43.13
C SER A 362 62.24 -20.33 42.95
N ALA A 363 62.56 -19.61 41.88
CA ALA A 363 63.93 -19.10 41.63
C ALA A 363 64.30 -17.91 42.53
N ILE A 364 63.32 -17.09 42.93
CA ILE A 364 63.53 -15.98 43.88
C ILE A 364 63.79 -16.50 45.30
N PHE A 365 63.26 -17.68 45.65
CA PHE A 365 63.40 -18.27 46.98
C PHE A 365 64.57 -19.28 47.13
N SER A 366 65.44 -19.45 46.12
CA SER A 366 66.63 -20.30 46.20
C SER A 366 67.89 -19.53 46.67
N PRO A 367 68.89 -20.15 47.35
CA PRO A 367 70.11 -19.46 47.78
C PRO A 367 70.82 -18.72 46.62
N PRO A 368 71.26 -17.45 46.79
CA PRO A 368 71.50 -16.69 48.03
C PRO A 368 70.34 -15.76 48.49
N ALA A 369 69.09 -16.22 48.39
CA ALA A 369 67.84 -15.50 48.67
C ALA A 369 67.55 -14.93 50.09
N LYS A 370 68.49 -14.93 51.06
CA LYS A 370 68.20 -14.33 52.38
C LYS A 370 68.02 -12.79 52.31
N ILE A 371 68.64 -12.12 51.34
CA ILE A 371 68.51 -10.65 51.12
C ILE A 371 67.25 -10.30 50.30
N ALA A 372 66.91 -11.10 49.29
CA ALA A 372 65.70 -10.93 48.47
C ALA A 372 64.39 -11.05 49.27
N LYS A 373 64.41 -11.86 50.35
CA LYS A 373 63.26 -12.12 51.22
C LYS A 373 62.66 -10.86 51.88
N PHE A 374 63.46 -9.82 52.12
CA PHE A 374 62.97 -8.59 52.77
C PHE A 374 62.38 -7.57 51.78
N VAL A 375 62.79 -7.61 50.51
CA VAL A 375 62.33 -6.68 49.45
C VAL A 375 61.16 -7.26 48.64
N LEU A 376 61.15 -8.58 48.38
CA LEU A 376 60.20 -9.22 47.47
C LEU A 376 59.01 -9.93 48.15
N ALA A 377 59.16 -10.39 49.40
CA ALA A 377 58.13 -11.21 50.08
C ALA A 377 56.84 -10.45 50.42
N LYS A 378 56.82 -9.13 50.27
CA LYS A 378 55.65 -8.27 50.55
C LYS A 378 54.86 -7.86 49.30
N HIS A 379 55.33 -8.19 48.07
CA HIS A 379 54.84 -7.53 46.84
C HIS A 379 54.49 -8.38 45.61
N LEU A 380 54.68 -9.71 45.59
CA LEU A 380 54.37 -10.50 44.39
C LEU A 380 53.19 -11.46 44.57
N GLY A 381 52.02 -10.96 44.99
CA GLY A 381 50.77 -11.73 44.99
C GLY A 381 50.28 -12.18 43.59
N LEU A 382 51.20 -12.41 42.66
CA LEU A 382 50.98 -12.75 41.26
C LEU A 382 50.19 -14.05 41.10
N SER A 383 50.52 -15.09 41.86
CA SER A 383 49.74 -16.34 41.86
C SER A 383 48.27 -16.11 42.23
N GLY A 384 48.00 -15.23 43.21
CA GLY A 384 46.63 -14.85 43.60
C GLY A 384 45.89 -14.05 42.52
N LEU A 385 46.61 -13.19 41.78
CA LEU A 385 46.08 -12.45 40.63
C LEU A 385 45.75 -13.38 39.46
N ILE A 386 46.59 -14.39 39.19
CA ILE A 386 46.36 -15.38 38.14
C ILE A 386 45.16 -16.26 38.49
N ASP A 387 45.04 -16.69 39.76
CA ASP A 387 43.86 -17.41 40.24
C ASP A 387 42.57 -16.58 40.08
N GLN A 388 42.66 -15.26 40.33
CA GLN A 388 41.54 -14.34 40.10
C GLN A 388 41.21 -14.22 38.61
N ALA A 389 42.22 -14.10 37.73
CA ALA A 389 42.02 -14.07 36.28
C ALA A 389 41.37 -15.36 35.77
N LEU A 390 41.83 -16.53 36.23
CA LEU A 390 41.25 -17.83 35.86
C LEU A 390 39.78 -17.93 36.28
N ARG A 391 39.42 -17.44 37.48
CA ARG A 391 38.01 -17.35 37.93
C ARG A 391 37.20 -16.42 37.03
N SER A 392 37.72 -15.24 36.71
CA SER A 392 37.02 -14.28 35.83
C SER A 392 36.84 -14.80 34.41
N VAL A 393 37.81 -15.53 33.84
CA VAL A 393 37.64 -16.22 32.55
C VAL A 393 36.54 -17.30 32.63
N HIS A 394 36.45 -18.02 33.75
CA HIS A 394 35.37 -18.99 33.98
C HIS A 394 33.99 -18.32 34.08
N GLU A 395 33.88 -17.19 34.79
CA GLU A 395 32.65 -16.39 34.87
C GLU A 395 32.25 -15.83 33.50
N LEU A 396 33.21 -15.32 32.72
CA LEU A 396 32.96 -14.85 31.36
C LEU A 396 32.34 -15.93 30.48
N ARG A 397 32.79 -17.19 30.61
CA ARG A 397 32.19 -18.33 29.90
C ARG A 397 30.70 -18.47 30.20
N HIS A 398 30.32 -18.40 31.48
CA HIS A 398 28.91 -18.44 31.87
C HIS A 398 28.12 -17.27 31.31
N HIS A 399 28.67 -16.06 31.31
CA HIS A 399 28.00 -14.89 30.76
C HIS A 399 27.82 -14.98 29.24
N PHE A 400 28.82 -15.44 28.50
CA PHE A 400 28.70 -15.69 27.06
C PHE A 400 27.69 -16.80 26.75
N ASP A 401 27.67 -17.88 27.53
CA ASP A 401 26.64 -18.92 27.40
C ASP A 401 25.23 -18.38 27.65
N GLN A 402 25.05 -17.54 28.66
CA GLN A 402 23.78 -16.87 28.94
C GLN A 402 23.39 -15.94 27.79
N PHE A 403 24.33 -15.16 27.24
CA PHE A 403 24.08 -14.29 26.09
C PHE A 403 23.62 -15.09 24.87
N SER A 404 24.31 -16.18 24.54
CA SER A 404 23.94 -17.04 23.40
C SER A 404 22.56 -17.69 23.62
N ARG A 405 22.27 -18.19 24.82
CA ARG A 405 20.95 -18.74 25.17
C ARG A 405 19.84 -17.69 25.04
N ASN A 406 20.05 -16.48 25.54
CA ASN A 406 19.06 -15.40 25.45
C ASN A 406 18.84 -14.96 24.00
N THR A 407 19.90 -14.88 23.21
CA THR A 407 19.79 -14.62 21.78
C THR A 407 19.02 -15.72 21.06
N SER A 408 19.30 -17.00 21.34
CA SER A 408 18.55 -18.11 20.76
C SER A 408 17.07 -18.09 21.19
N LYS A 409 16.74 -17.61 22.40
CA LYS A 409 15.35 -17.41 22.82
C LYS A 409 14.69 -16.31 22.00
N ILE A 410 15.35 -15.16 21.82
CA ILE A 410 14.83 -14.09 20.96
C ILE A 410 14.54 -14.60 19.56
N VAL A 411 15.50 -15.31 18.95
CA VAL A 411 15.34 -15.83 17.59
C VAL A 411 14.21 -16.86 17.49
N LYS A 412 14.13 -17.82 18.41
CA LYS A 412 13.22 -18.97 18.29
C LYS A 412 11.85 -18.76 18.91
N HIS A 413 11.69 -17.77 19.79
CA HIS A 413 10.47 -17.52 20.53
C HIS A 413 9.94 -16.11 20.26
N ASP A 414 10.72 -15.08 20.57
CA ASP A 414 10.21 -13.70 20.56
C ASP A 414 9.99 -13.18 19.12
N ILE A 415 10.90 -13.44 18.18
CA ILE A 415 10.74 -13.07 16.77
C ILE A 415 9.46 -13.67 16.14
N PRO A 416 9.16 -14.97 16.31
CA PRO A 416 7.88 -15.54 15.88
C PRO A 416 6.64 -14.83 16.42
N HIS A 417 6.69 -14.30 17.65
CA HIS A 417 5.57 -13.59 18.27
C HIS A 417 5.33 -12.21 17.68
N LEU A 418 6.37 -11.56 17.14
CA LEU A 418 6.25 -10.25 16.49
C LEU A 418 5.25 -10.22 15.32
N ILE A 419 5.05 -11.35 14.65
CA ILE A 419 4.09 -11.48 13.53
C ILE A 419 2.76 -12.12 13.95
N ALA A 420 2.68 -12.66 15.17
CA ALA A 420 1.49 -13.30 15.71
C ALA A 420 0.59 -12.29 16.44
N ASP A 421 -0.64 -12.71 16.73
CA ASP A 421 -1.55 -12.02 17.64
C ASP A 421 -2.15 -13.08 18.59
N GLU A 422 -1.55 -13.17 19.78
CA GLU A 422 -1.93 -14.15 20.79
C GLU A 422 -3.35 -13.92 21.32
N ALA A 423 -3.80 -12.65 21.39
CA ALA A 423 -5.12 -12.31 21.90
C ALA A 423 -6.24 -12.88 21.02
N THR A 424 -5.98 -13.03 19.72
CA THR A 424 -6.92 -13.66 18.77
C THR A 424 -6.55 -15.10 18.42
N GLY A 425 -5.45 -15.62 18.95
CA GLY A 425 -4.88 -16.93 18.59
C GLY A 425 -4.40 -17.01 17.14
N ALA A 426 -4.15 -15.87 16.50
CA ALA A 426 -3.66 -15.81 15.13
C ALA A 426 -2.14 -16.01 15.10
N VAL A 427 -1.70 -17.00 14.32
CA VAL A 427 -0.27 -17.28 14.15
C VAL A 427 0.40 -16.31 13.17
N ASP A 428 -0.41 -15.57 12.40
CA ASP A 428 -0.01 -14.45 11.56
C ASP A 428 -1.11 -13.37 11.61
N ALA A 429 -0.91 -12.36 12.46
CA ALA A 429 -1.94 -11.38 12.82
C ALA A 429 -2.57 -10.72 11.59
N VAL A 430 -1.75 -10.25 10.66
CA VAL A 430 -2.21 -9.46 9.52
C VAL A 430 -2.71 -10.37 8.40
N ALA A 431 -1.94 -11.38 7.99
CA ALA A 431 -2.35 -12.25 6.89
C ALA A 431 -3.60 -13.07 7.25
N ASP A 432 -3.75 -13.50 8.51
CA ASP A 432 -4.94 -14.24 8.95
C ASP A 432 -6.18 -13.34 9.02
N ALA A 433 -6.03 -12.10 9.52
CA ALA A 433 -7.13 -11.15 9.59
C ALA A 433 -7.66 -10.81 8.19
N PHE A 434 -6.77 -10.50 7.24
CA PHE A 434 -7.16 -10.27 5.85
C PHE A 434 -7.76 -11.53 5.22
N TYR A 435 -7.15 -12.71 5.40
CA TYR A 435 -7.65 -13.95 4.78
C TYR A 435 -9.07 -14.28 5.25
N LYS A 436 -9.33 -14.19 6.56
CA LYS A 436 -10.66 -14.43 7.12
C LYS A 436 -11.67 -13.38 6.65
N HIS A 437 -11.24 -12.12 6.49
CA HIS A 437 -12.06 -11.06 5.91
C HIS A 437 -12.45 -11.36 4.46
N GLU A 438 -11.47 -11.64 3.59
CA GLU A 438 -11.68 -11.91 2.15
C GLU A 438 -12.56 -13.14 1.91
N VAL A 439 -12.44 -14.19 2.75
CA VAL A 439 -13.33 -15.36 2.67
C VAL A 439 -14.80 -15.00 2.89
N ILE A 440 -15.10 -14.08 3.82
CA ILE A 440 -16.47 -13.61 4.06
C ILE A 440 -16.95 -12.78 2.88
N VAL A 441 -16.13 -11.82 2.42
CA VAL A 441 -16.43 -10.97 1.27
C VAL A 441 -16.75 -11.80 0.03
N GLY A 442 -15.90 -12.77 -0.32
CA GLY A 442 -16.11 -13.66 -1.46
C GLY A 442 -17.37 -14.53 -1.33
N LYS A 443 -17.73 -15.00 -0.12
CA LYS A 443 -19.00 -15.70 0.12
C LYS A 443 -20.20 -14.77 -0.08
N ASN A 444 -20.13 -13.55 0.44
CA ASN A 444 -21.20 -12.56 0.32
C ASN A 444 -21.43 -12.13 -1.13
N HIS A 445 -20.36 -11.93 -1.90
CA HIS A 445 -20.45 -11.70 -3.34
C HIS A 445 -21.24 -12.81 -4.04
N LYS A 446 -20.91 -14.09 -3.80
CA LYS A 446 -21.63 -15.23 -4.41
C LYS A 446 -23.12 -15.26 -4.03
N LYS A 447 -23.47 -14.89 -2.80
CA LYS A 447 -24.88 -14.76 -2.36
C LYS A 447 -25.59 -13.64 -3.10
N LEU A 448 -24.96 -12.46 -3.19
CA LEU A 448 -25.52 -11.29 -3.88
C LEU A 448 -25.73 -11.57 -5.37
N TYR A 449 -24.75 -12.18 -6.04
CA TYR A 449 -24.87 -12.57 -7.45
C TYR A 449 -26.11 -13.44 -7.69
N ARG A 450 -26.30 -14.51 -6.89
CA ARG A 450 -27.46 -15.39 -7.00
C ARG A 450 -28.77 -14.65 -6.74
N GLN A 451 -28.78 -13.71 -5.80
CA GLN A 451 -29.95 -12.90 -5.48
C GLN A 451 -30.34 -11.98 -6.64
N ILE A 452 -29.38 -11.31 -7.27
CA ILE A 452 -29.62 -10.44 -8.44
C ILE A 452 -30.10 -11.28 -9.63
N GLU A 453 -29.51 -12.46 -9.85
CA GLU A 453 -29.94 -13.37 -10.93
C GLU A 453 -31.36 -13.91 -10.71
N ALA A 454 -31.75 -14.22 -9.47
CA ALA A 454 -33.13 -14.58 -9.14
C ALA A 454 -34.09 -13.40 -9.35
N TYR A 455 -33.69 -12.19 -8.92
CA TYR A 455 -34.47 -10.98 -9.12
C TYR A 455 -34.68 -10.65 -10.60
N ARG A 456 -33.65 -10.82 -11.43
CA ARG A 456 -33.75 -10.69 -12.88
C ARG A 456 -34.83 -11.58 -13.48
N LYS A 457 -34.88 -12.85 -13.08
CA LYS A 457 -35.91 -13.80 -13.53
C LYS A 457 -37.30 -13.36 -13.08
N GLN A 458 -37.43 -12.90 -11.82
CA GLN A 458 -38.68 -12.40 -11.25
C GLN A 458 -39.21 -11.16 -11.99
N VAL A 459 -38.33 -10.20 -12.35
CA VAL A 459 -38.68 -9.02 -13.15
C VAL A 459 -39.23 -9.44 -14.52
N ARG A 460 -38.52 -10.37 -15.20
CA ARG A 460 -38.93 -10.87 -16.53
C ARG A 460 -40.25 -11.62 -16.49
N GLU A 461 -40.46 -12.45 -15.47
CA GLU A 461 -41.72 -13.17 -15.25
C GLU A 461 -42.87 -12.20 -14.98
N THR A 462 -42.65 -11.17 -14.15
CA THR A 462 -43.66 -10.12 -13.90
C THR A 462 -44.08 -9.42 -15.20
N GLY A 463 -43.12 -9.12 -16.09
CA GLY A 463 -43.41 -8.55 -17.40
C GLY A 463 -44.26 -9.46 -18.30
N ARG A 464 -44.04 -10.78 -18.26
CA ARG A 464 -44.88 -11.76 -18.97
C ARG A 464 -46.29 -11.84 -18.40
N ASN A 465 -46.42 -11.83 -17.07
CA ASN A 465 -47.72 -11.88 -16.40
C ASN A 465 -48.56 -10.64 -16.67
N PHE A 466 -47.93 -9.46 -16.78
CA PHE A 466 -48.60 -8.23 -17.21
C PHE A 466 -49.23 -8.41 -18.60
N GLN A 467 -48.46 -8.91 -19.56
CA GLN A 467 -48.96 -9.11 -20.92
C GLN A 467 -50.05 -10.20 -20.99
N ALA A 468 -49.89 -11.30 -20.26
CA ALA A 468 -50.90 -12.36 -20.20
C ALA A 468 -52.22 -11.83 -19.63
N THR A 469 -52.14 -11.02 -18.57
CA THR A 469 -53.30 -10.35 -17.96
C THR A 469 -53.98 -9.39 -18.94
N ASP A 470 -53.22 -8.54 -19.64
CA ASP A 470 -53.75 -7.62 -20.66
C ASP A 470 -54.48 -8.38 -21.77
N VAL A 471 -53.89 -9.49 -22.25
CA VAL A 471 -54.51 -10.34 -23.28
C VAL A 471 -55.79 -10.99 -22.77
N ALA A 472 -55.78 -11.52 -21.54
CA ALA A 472 -56.96 -12.16 -20.94
C ALA A 472 -58.11 -11.17 -20.75
N ILE A 473 -57.82 -9.93 -20.32
CA ILE A 473 -58.80 -8.86 -20.22
C ILE A 473 -59.34 -8.50 -21.60
N ALA A 474 -58.48 -8.32 -22.61
CA ALA A 474 -58.91 -8.00 -23.97
C ALA A 474 -59.74 -9.11 -24.62
N VAL A 475 -59.49 -10.38 -24.28
CA VAL A 475 -60.32 -11.52 -24.70
C VAL A 475 -61.66 -11.50 -23.98
N GLY A 476 -61.66 -11.34 -22.65
CA GLY A 476 -62.89 -11.29 -21.84
C GLY A 476 -63.83 -10.15 -22.27
N ILE A 477 -63.29 -8.96 -22.55
CA ILE A 477 -64.07 -7.84 -23.10
C ILE A 477 -64.69 -8.20 -24.45
N ARG A 478 -63.95 -8.88 -25.33
CA ARG A 478 -64.46 -9.28 -26.66
C ARG A 478 -65.50 -10.40 -26.59
N SER A 479 -65.39 -11.31 -25.63
CA SER A 479 -66.29 -12.44 -25.47
C SER A 479 -67.45 -12.21 -24.49
N GLY A 480 -67.50 -11.07 -23.80
CA GLY A 480 -68.48 -10.79 -22.75
C GLY A 480 -68.30 -11.65 -21.49
N ALA A 481 -67.14 -12.28 -21.33
CA ALA A 481 -66.83 -13.17 -20.21
C ALA A 481 -65.88 -12.51 -19.22
N ALA A 482 -65.95 -12.93 -17.95
CA ALA A 482 -64.98 -12.50 -16.94
C ALA A 482 -63.56 -12.95 -17.34
N PRO A 483 -62.53 -12.09 -17.17
CA PRO A 483 -61.15 -12.48 -17.47
C PRO A 483 -60.70 -13.66 -16.60
N SER A 484 -60.22 -14.74 -17.21
CA SER A 484 -59.70 -15.92 -16.51
C SER A 484 -58.17 -15.96 -16.51
N HIS A 485 -57.54 -15.04 -15.77
CA HIS A 485 -56.11 -15.15 -15.48
C HIS A 485 -55.81 -14.75 -14.03
N GLN A 486 -55.29 -15.71 -13.26
CA GLN A 486 -54.72 -15.46 -11.93
C GLN A 486 -53.22 -15.70 -12.02
N SER A 487 -52.43 -14.64 -11.79
CA SER A 487 -50.98 -14.76 -11.66
C SER A 487 -50.59 -14.73 -10.18
N ALA A 488 -49.78 -15.70 -9.74
CA ALA A 488 -49.18 -15.65 -8.41
C ALA A 488 -47.99 -14.70 -8.39
N VAL A 489 -47.83 -13.93 -7.31
CA VAL A 489 -46.62 -13.14 -7.08
C VAL A 489 -45.58 -14.04 -6.41
N HIS A 490 -44.60 -14.50 -7.17
CA HIS A 490 -43.48 -15.27 -6.63
C HIS A 490 -42.44 -14.33 -6.02
N SER A 491 -42.20 -14.43 -4.71
CA SER A 491 -41.09 -13.73 -4.04
C SER A 491 -39.83 -14.58 -4.06
N SER A 492 -38.71 -14.01 -4.54
CA SER A 492 -37.40 -14.66 -4.44
C SER A 492 -36.91 -14.67 -2.99
N ALA A 493 -36.32 -15.78 -2.53
CA ALA A 493 -35.69 -15.86 -1.21
C ALA A 493 -34.58 -14.81 -1.08
N VAL A 494 -34.52 -14.14 0.08
CA VAL A 494 -33.52 -13.11 0.38
C VAL A 494 -32.45 -13.74 1.25
N ALA A 495 -31.23 -13.85 0.73
CA ALA A 495 -30.10 -14.28 1.53
C ALA A 495 -29.53 -13.07 2.29
N ALA A 496 -29.51 -13.15 3.62
CA ALA A 496 -28.77 -12.19 4.43
C ALA A 496 -27.26 -12.36 4.22
N LEU A 497 -26.56 -11.24 4.08
CA LEU A 497 -25.10 -11.22 4.06
C LEU A 497 -24.54 -11.24 5.49
N GLU A 498 -23.36 -11.83 5.66
CA GLU A 498 -22.66 -11.90 6.92
C GLU A 498 -21.67 -10.73 7.01
N SER A 499 -21.81 -9.83 7.99
CA SER A 499 -20.84 -8.74 8.17
C SER A 499 -19.50 -9.27 8.64
N SER A 500 -18.40 -8.81 8.03
CA SER A 500 -17.07 -9.22 8.47
C SER A 500 -16.75 -8.60 9.83
N LYS A 501 -16.32 -9.40 10.79
CA LYS A 501 -15.78 -8.91 12.08
C LYS A 501 -14.25 -8.73 12.06
N TYR A 502 -13.61 -9.13 10.97
CA TYR A 502 -12.17 -9.05 10.78
C TYR A 502 -11.80 -7.68 10.18
N LEU A 503 -10.57 -7.22 10.46
CA LEU A 503 -10.07 -5.87 10.13
C LEU A 503 -10.83 -4.71 10.82
N PRO A 504 -10.96 -4.73 12.16
CA PRO A 504 -11.60 -3.62 12.90
C PRO A 504 -10.88 -2.28 12.69
N TYR A 505 -9.56 -2.33 12.43
CA TYR A 505 -8.72 -1.16 12.15
C TYR A 505 -8.49 -0.92 10.66
N LYS A 506 -9.24 -1.61 9.78
CA LYS A 506 -9.13 -1.49 8.32
C LYS A 506 -7.68 -1.68 7.84
N THR A 507 -7.21 -0.82 6.93
CA THR A 507 -5.82 -0.77 6.42
C THR A 507 -4.77 -0.32 7.43
N LYS A 508 -5.15 0.16 8.61
CA LYS A 508 -4.20 0.45 9.69
C LYS A 508 -3.74 -0.80 10.44
N THR A 509 -4.39 -1.95 10.23
CA THR A 509 -4.07 -3.22 10.91
C THR A 509 -2.58 -3.56 10.81
N LYS A 510 -1.97 -3.40 9.63
CA LYS A 510 -0.53 -3.64 9.44
C LYS A 510 0.34 -2.66 10.24
N ALA A 511 0.06 -1.36 10.13
CA ALA A 511 0.85 -0.34 10.82
C ALA A 511 0.81 -0.50 12.35
N LEU A 512 -0.35 -0.89 12.89
CA LEU A 512 -0.50 -1.20 14.31
C LEU A 512 0.34 -2.42 14.73
N GLN A 513 0.28 -3.53 13.96
CA GLN A 513 1.11 -4.71 14.24
C GLN A 513 2.61 -4.37 14.18
N VAL A 514 3.02 -3.56 13.20
CA VAL A 514 4.41 -3.11 13.07
C VAL A 514 4.84 -2.29 14.30
N GLY A 515 3.98 -1.38 14.78
CA GLY A 515 4.25 -0.60 15.98
C GLY A 515 4.36 -1.47 17.24
N HIS A 516 3.46 -2.45 17.39
CA HIS A 516 3.50 -3.43 18.47
C HIS A 516 4.81 -4.22 18.45
N ALA A 517 5.12 -4.86 17.31
CA ALA A 517 6.31 -5.68 17.13
C ALA A 517 7.62 -4.93 17.45
N LYS A 518 7.74 -3.65 17.03
CA LYS A 518 8.91 -2.84 17.36
C LYS A 518 9.05 -2.61 18.86
N SER A 519 7.94 -2.29 19.53
CA SER A 519 7.91 -2.00 20.96
C SER A 519 8.26 -3.25 21.78
N GLU A 520 7.67 -4.38 21.40
CA GLU A 520 7.91 -5.68 22.03
C GLU A 520 9.37 -6.12 21.87
N LEU A 521 9.92 -6.06 20.66
CA LEU A 521 11.33 -6.40 20.44
C LEU A 521 12.28 -5.51 21.27
N MET A 522 12.00 -4.20 21.35
CA MET A 522 12.81 -3.29 22.15
C MET A 522 12.82 -3.71 23.64
N ILE A 523 11.66 -4.06 24.19
CA ILE A 523 11.53 -4.54 25.58
C ILE A 523 12.34 -5.82 25.77
N GLU A 524 12.23 -6.78 24.84
CA GLU A 524 12.93 -8.06 24.93
C GLU A 524 14.45 -7.91 24.84
N LEU A 525 14.95 -7.04 23.96
CA LEU A 525 16.38 -6.72 23.86
C LEU A 525 16.91 -6.08 25.15
N GLN A 526 16.17 -5.11 25.69
CA GLN A 526 16.53 -4.42 26.94
C GLN A 526 16.53 -5.37 28.14
N ALA A 527 15.58 -6.30 28.20
CA ALA A 527 15.47 -7.25 29.30
C ALA A 527 16.51 -8.39 29.21
N LYS A 528 16.77 -8.91 28.01
CA LYS A 528 17.54 -10.16 27.82
C LYS A 528 19.00 -9.95 27.43
N LEU A 529 19.34 -8.90 26.68
CA LEU A 529 20.71 -8.69 26.16
C LEU A 529 21.49 -7.61 26.91
N ASN A 530 20.88 -6.44 27.18
CA ASN A 530 21.59 -5.31 27.79
C ASN A 530 22.28 -5.65 29.12
N PRO A 531 21.64 -6.34 30.09
CA PRO A 531 22.28 -6.63 31.37
C PRO A 531 23.51 -7.54 31.20
N ILE A 532 23.41 -8.55 30.32
CA ILE A 532 24.47 -9.52 30.11
C ILE A 532 25.64 -8.88 29.35
N ALA A 533 25.37 -8.07 28.33
CA ALA A 533 26.41 -7.34 27.60
C ALA A 533 27.19 -6.38 28.53
N GLY A 534 26.49 -5.72 29.47
CA GLY A 534 27.12 -4.91 30.52
C GLY A 534 28.00 -5.73 31.47
N THR A 535 27.52 -6.89 31.94
CA THR A 535 28.30 -7.78 32.80
C THR A 535 29.54 -8.34 32.11
N ILE A 536 29.44 -8.72 30.83
CA ILE A 536 30.60 -9.17 30.04
C ILE A 536 31.63 -8.05 29.92
N TYR A 537 31.20 -6.82 29.60
CA TYR A 537 32.09 -5.66 29.50
C TYR A 537 32.83 -5.37 30.80
N GLY A 538 32.12 -5.43 31.94
CA GLY A 538 32.70 -5.25 33.27
C GLY A 538 33.74 -6.33 33.59
N ALA A 539 33.43 -7.60 33.33
CA ALA A 539 34.35 -8.71 33.56
C ALA A 539 35.62 -8.63 32.68
N LEU A 540 35.49 -8.22 31.42
CA LEU A 540 36.63 -7.98 30.53
C LEU A 540 37.50 -6.81 31.01
N THR A 541 36.89 -5.73 31.52
CA THR A 541 37.63 -4.60 32.11
C THR A 541 38.42 -5.01 33.35
N THR A 542 37.84 -5.87 34.19
CA THR A 542 38.55 -6.45 35.34
C THR A 542 39.73 -7.30 34.89
N LEU A 543 39.57 -8.12 33.84
CA LEU A 543 40.67 -8.92 33.29
C LEU A 543 41.80 -8.08 32.71
N GLU A 544 41.51 -6.98 32.02
CA GLU A 544 42.55 -6.02 31.57
C GLU A 544 43.35 -5.50 32.77
N GLY A 545 42.67 -5.02 33.82
CA GLY A 545 43.34 -4.50 35.02
C GLY A 545 44.15 -5.56 35.79
N ILE A 546 43.68 -6.81 35.82
CA ILE A 546 44.44 -7.92 36.40
C ILE A 546 45.70 -8.20 35.54
N SER A 547 45.56 -8.24 34.21
CA SER A 547 46.69 -8.46 33.30
C SER A 547 47.76 -7.38 33.44
N GLU A 548 47.35 -6.11 33.51
CA GLU A 548 48.24 -4.97 33.76
C GLU A 548 48.96 -5.09 35.11
N SER A 549 48.24 -5.53 36.16
CA SER A 549 48.82 -5.75 37.49
C SER A 549 49.85 -6.88 37.49
N ILE A 550 49.57 -7.98 36.78
CA ILE A 550 50.54 -9.08 36.61
C ILE A 550 51.77 -8.59 35.84
N SER A 551 51.58 -7.87 34.74
CA SER A 551 52.66 -7.29 33.92
C SER A 551 53.53 -6.33 34.75
N GLY A 552 52.89 -5.43 35.52
CA GLY A 552 53.56 -4.51 36.42
C GLY A 552 54.37 -5.21 37.51
N GLY A 553 53.80 -6.26 38.13
CA GLY A 553 54.50 -7.06 39.12
C GLY A 553 55.69 -7.84 38.54
N LEU A 554 55.56 -8.41 37.34
CA LEU A 554 56.66 -9.07 36.63
C LEU A 554 57.80 -8.08 36.28
N LYS A 555 57.47 -6.88 35.79
CA LYS A 555 58.46 -5.82 35.49
C LYS A 555 59.14 -5.31 36.75
N PHE A 556 58.38 -5.11 37.84
CA PHE A 556 58.93 -4.73 39.13
C PHE A 556 59.87 -5.81 39.69
N ALA A 557 59.51 -7.09 39.57
CA ALA A 557 60.38 -8.20 39.96
C ALA A 557 61.73 -8.16 39.22
N GLY A 558 61.72 -7.86 37.92
CA GLY A 558 62.94 -7.65 37.14
C GLY A 558 63.75 -6.43 37.58
N HIS A 559 63.11 -5.28 37.84
CA HIS A 559 63.80 -4.04 38.21
C HIS A 559 64.32 -4.01 39.66
N ALA A 560 63.61 -4.59 40.61
CA ALA A 560 64.00 -4.62 42.03
C ALA A 560 65.32 -5.36 42.27
N ILE A 561 65.67 -6.30 41.38
CA ILE A 561 66.94 -7.04 41.40
C ILE A 561 68.14 -6.13 41.08
N TRP A 562 67.96 -5.10 40.27
CA TRP A 562 69.03 -4.19 39.84
C TRP A 562 69.29 -3.02 40.80
N TYR A 563 68.28 -2.55 41.52
CA TYR A 563 68.36 -1.34 42.37
C TYR A 563 68.30 -1.59 43.88
N GLY A 564 68.10 -2.85 44.31
CA GLY A 564 68.33 -3.23 45.70
C GLY A 564 69.83 -3.18 46.00
N SER A 565 70.25 -2.37 46.97
CA SER A 565 71.64 -2.08 47.31
C SER A 565 72.48 -3.35 47.58
N LEU A 566 73.05 -3.95 46.54
CA LEU A 566 73.97 -5.07 46.65
C LEU A 566 75.42 -4.53 46.65
N PRO A 567 76.24 -4.89 47.64
CA PRO A 567 77.67 -4.61 47.63
C PRO A 567 78.32 -5.09 46.33
N THR A 568 79.19 -4.27 45.72
CA THR A 568 79.87 -4.53 44.43
C THR A 568 80.63 -5.87 44.38
N MET A 569 80.99 -6.45 45.54
CA MET A 569 81.66 -7.74 45.65
C MET A 569 80.75 -8.96 45.41
N LEU A 570 79.42 -8.79 45.42
CA LEU A 570 78.45 -9.86 45.21
C LEU A 570 77.91 -9.93 43.78
N VAL A 571 78.14 -8.90 42.95
CA VAL A 571 77.52 -8.75 41.61
C VAL A 571 77.76 -9.96 40.69
N ALA A 572 78.94 -10.57 40.73
CA ALA A 572 79.28 -11.72 39.88
C ALA A 572 78.54 -13.03 40.23
N TRP A 573 78.02 -13.18 41.47
CA TRP A 573 77.21 -14.33 41.86
C TRP A 573 75.72 -14.13 41.52
N PHE A 574 75.30 -12.89 41.28
CA PHE A 574 73.91 -12.54 41.00
C PHE A 574 73.63 -12.34 39.51
N THR A 575 74.63 -12.17 38.63
CA THR A 575 74.44 -12.02 37.18
C THR A 575 73.82 -13.25 36.52
N ASP A 576 74.30 -14.47 36.82
CA ASP A 576 73.73 -15.70 36.26
C ASP A 576 72.31 -15.99 36.77
N TRP A 577 72.03 -15.55 38.00
CA TRP A 577 70.72 -15.68 38.64
C TRP A 577 69.72 -14.63 38.12
N ASP A 578 70.16 -13.39 37.91
CA ASP A 578 69.40 -12.32 37.28
C ASP A 578 69.08 -12.64 35.81
N ASP A 579 70.05 -13.16 35.05
CA ASP A 579 69.82 -13.62 33.68
C ASP A 579 68.80 -14.76 33.62
N GLN A 580 68.80 -15.67 34.61
CA GLN A 580 67.80 -16.72 34.73
C GLN A 580 66.40 -16.15 35.03
N ILE A 581 66.28 -15.19 35.95
CA ILE A 581 65.00 -14.56 36.30
C ILE A 581 64.48 -13.74 35.12
N ASN A 582 65.32 -12.91 34.48
CA ASN A 582 64.95 -12.09 33.33
C ASN A 582 64.56 -12.95 32.11
N ARG A 583 65.20 -14.11 31.89
CA ARG A 583 64.73 -15.08 30.88
C ARG A 583 63.33 -15.59 31.21
N LYS A 584 63.06 -15.99 32.46
CA LYS A 584 61.74 -16.48 32.87
C LYS A 584 60.65 -15.40 32.82
N ILE A 585 60.98 -14.16 33.19
CA ILE A 585 60.07 -13.01 33.05
C ILE A 585 59.72 -12.80 31.57
N ARG A 586 60.71 -12.79 30.66
CA ARG A 586 60.44 -12.67 29.21
C ARG A 586 59.56 -13.81 28.68
N HIS A 587 59.72 -15.03 29.19
CA HIS A 587 58.88 -16.17 28.81
C HIS A 587 57.45 -16.06 29.36
N ALA A 588 57.25 -15.42 30.51
CA ALA A 588 55.92 -15.14 31.08
C ALA A 588 55.20 -13.98 30.35
N MET A 589 55.95 -12.98 29.88
CA MET A 589 55.39 -11.78 29.24
C MET A 589 54.67 -12.09 27.94
N LYS A 590 55.21 -12.93 27.06
CA LYS A 590 54.59 -13.22 25.76
C LYS A 590 53.16 -13.78 25.85
N PRO A 591 52.88 -14.87 26.60
CA PRO A 591 51.51 -15.37 26.75
C PRO A 591 50.59 -14.39 27.51
N LEU A 592 51.14 -13.53 28.38
CA LEU A 592 50.38 -12.49 29.07
C LEU A 592 49.98 -11.34 28.13
N ASP A 593 50.88 -10.93 27.23
CA ASP A 593 50.61 -9.92 26.21
C ASP A 593 49.56 -10.44 25.22
N ASP A 594 49.71 -11.69 24.74
CA ASP A 594 48.72 -12.31 23.85
C ASP A 594 47.34 -12.49 24.53
N PHE A 595 47.32 -12.72 25.85
CA PHE A 595 46.11 -12.73 26.67
C PHE A 595 45.48 -11.33 26.73
N ALA A 596 46.27 -10.30 27.05
CA ALA A 596 45.81 -8.92 27.15
C ALA A 596 45.21 -8.43 25.82
N ASP A 597 45.89 -8.70 24.70
CA ASP A 597 45.44 -8.34 23.36
C ASP A 597 44.09 -8.98 23.02
N THR A 598 43.91 -10.26 23.38
CA THR A 598 42.67 -11.00 23.15
C THR A 598 41.53 -10.47 24.02
N VAL A 599 41.78 -10.21 25.32
CA VAL A 599 40.79 -9.59 26.23
C VAL A 599 40.39 -8.21 25.71
N HIS A 600 41.35 -7.40 25.25
CA HIS A 600 41.10 -6.09 24.68
C HIS A 600 40.22 -6.16 23.43
N ALA A 601 40.50 -7.10 22.51
CA ALA A 601 39.71 -7.32 21.31
C ALA A 601 38.26 -7.74 21.64
N LEU A 602 38.07 -8.61 22.65
CA LEU A 602 36.75 -8.99 23.12
C LEU A 602 36.01 -7.79 23.74
N LYS A 603 36.69 -7.00 24.58
CA LYS A 603 36.10 -5.82 25.22
C LYS A 603 35.64 -4.82 24.17
N LYS A 604 36.44 -4.61 23.12
CA LYS A 604 36.09 -3.74 22.00
C LYS A 604 34.86 -4.22 21.24
N GLY A 605 34.73 -5.52 20.97
CA GLY A 605 33.53 -6.09 20.33
C GLY A 605 32.26 -5.89 21.16
N ILE A 606 32.34 -6.09 22.48
CA ILE A 606 31.22 -5.85 23.40
C ILE A 606 30.90 -4.36 23.54
N ALA A 607 31.92 -3.49 23.49
CA ALA A 607 31.70 -2.04 23.47
C ALA A 607 30.91 -1.61 22.23
N TYR A 608 31.24 -2.17 21.06
CA TYR A 608 30.46 -1.94 19.84
C TYR A 608 29.01 -2.42 20.00
N LEU A 609 28.81 -3.62 20.53
CA LEU A 609 27.48 -4.14 20.78
C LEU A 609 26.68 -3.21 21.71
N ASN A 610 27.25 -2.78 22.83
CA ASN A 610 26.58 -1.89 23.78
C ASN A 610 26.20 -0.53 23.16
N ALA A 611 27.04 0.00 22.27
CA ALA A 611 26.73 1.22 21.52
C ALA A 611 25.64 0.99 20.45
N TYR A 612 25.55 -0.23 19.92
CA TYR A 612 24.66 -0.60 18.84
C TYR A 612 23.25 -1.03 19.30
N LEU A 613 23.14 -1.73 20.43
CA LEU A 613 21.89 -2.29 20.97
C LEU A 613 20.72 -1.28 21.05
N PRO A 614 20.92 -0.01 21.45
CA PRO A 614 19.84 0.99 21.45
C PRO A 614 19.22 1.26 20.07
N ASN A 615 19.99 1.09 18.99
CA ASN A 615 19.56 1.36 17.61
C ASN A 615 19.11 0.10 16.85
N LEU A 616 19.38 -1.10 17.37
CA LEU A 616 19.11 -2.37 16.70
C LEU A 616 17.64 -2.51 16.26
N THR A 617 16.68 -2.13 17.10
CA THR A 617 15.25 -2.19 16.75
C THR A 617 14.91 -1.29 15.55
N ALA A 618 15.55 -0.13 15.44
CA ALA A 618 15.33 0.80 14.34
C ALA A 618 15.92 0.27 13.03
N GLU A 619 17.10 -0.35 13.07
CA GLU A 619 17.71 -0.98 11.90
C GLU A 619 16.97 -2.24 11.46
N TYR A 620 16.40 -2.98 12.41
CA TYR A 620 15.63 -4.19 12.12
C TYR A 620 14.19 -3.93 11.67
N ALA A 621 13.67 -2.72 11.91
CA ALA A 621 12.29 -2.31 11.61
C ALA A 621 11.82 -2.62 10.17
N PRO A 622 12.60 -2.37 9.09
CA PRO A 622 12.16 -2.65 7.73
C PRO A 622 11.95 -4.16 7.48
N PHE A 623 12.73 -5.01 8.15
CA PHE A 623 12.58 -6.46 8.04
C PHE A 623 11.33 -6.95 8.75
N ILE A 624 11.01 -6.41 9.92
CA ILE A 624 9.73 -6.65 10.63
C ILE A 624 8.56 -6.24 9.73
N GLU A 625 8.58 -5.03 9.17
CA GLU A 625 7.49 -4.50 8.36
C GLU A 625 7.20 -5.39 7.14
N ASN A 626 8.26 -5.80 6.44
CA ASN A 626 8.15 -6.65 5.27
C ASN A 626 7.80 -8.10 5.63
N ALA A 627 8.22 -8.58 6.81
CA ALA A 627 7.90 -9.91 7.30
C ALA A 627 6.48 -10.03 7.85
N ILE A 628 5.86 -8.96 8.35
CA ILE A 628 4.44 -8.97 8.77
C ILE A 628 3.54 -9.14 7.54
N PHE A 629 3.75 -8.33 6.50
CA PHE A 629 3.08 -8.47 5.21
C PHE A 629 3.87 -7.65 4.20
N LYS A 630 4.27 -8.23 3.06
CA LYS A 630 5.14 -7.55 2.09
C LYS A 630 4.55 -6.21 1.59
N ASN A 631 5.33 -5.12 1.57
CA ASN A 631 4.82 -3.75 1.33
C ASN A 631 4.09 -3.55 0.00
N ASP A 632 4.70 -4.00 -1.09
CA ASP A 632 4.12 -3.92 -2.44
C ASP A 632 2.82 -4.73 -2.53
N ARG A 633 2.84 -5.97 -2.06
CA ARG A 633 1.68 -6.86 -2.07
C ARG A 633 0.53 -6.34 -1.17
N TYR A 634 0.86 -5.71 -0.05
CA TYR A 634 -0.15 -5.08 0.81
C TYR A 634 -0.83 -3.90 0.12
N ALA A 635 -0.07 -3.06 -0.57
CA ALA A 635 -0.61 -1.96 -1.36
C ALA A 635 -1.48 -2.44 -2.53
N ASP A 636 -1.10 -3.55 -3.17
CA ASP A 636 -1.88 -4.17 -4.24
C ASP A 636 -3.25 -4.68 -3.72
N VAL A 637 -3.30 -5.33 -2.55
CA VAL A 637 -4.56 -5.75 -1.89
C VAL A 637 -5.48 -4.55 -1.63
N ILE A 638 -4.93 -3.47 -1.06
CA ILE A 638 -5.67 -2.24 -0.80
C ILE A 638 -6.22 -1.64 -2.10
N THR A 639 -5.41 -1.65 -3.16
CA THR A 639 -5.78 -1.09 -4.45
C THR A 639 -6.93 -1.87 -5.10
N TYR A 640 -6.88 -3.20 -5.06
CA TYR A 640 -7.97 -4.04 -5.55
C TYR A 640 -9.26 -3.87 -4.75
N ASN A 641 -9.18 -3.88 -3.42
CA ASN A 641 -10.35 -3.65 -2.57
C ASN A 641 -10.93 -2.25 -2.78
N GLY A 642 -10.07 -1.25 -3.00
CA GLY A 642 -10.50 0.11 -3.36
C GLY A 642 -11.30 0.13 -4.66
N ALA A 643 -10.79 -0.48 -5.72
CA ALA A 643 -11.50 -0.56 -7.01
C ALA A 643 -12.80 -1.39 -6.94
N ALA A 644 -12.83 -2.43 -6.12
CA ALA A 644 -14.03 -3.22 -5.88
C ALA A 644 -15.10 -2.40 -5.13
N ALA A 645 -14.70 -1.67 -4.07
CA ALA A 645 -15.58 -0.78 -3.33
C ALA A 645 -16.18 0.29 -4.24
N ASP A 646 -15.35 0.90 -5.07
CA ASP A 646 -15.72 1.91 -6.07
C ASP A 646 -16.78 1.40 -7.05
N THR A 647 -16.62 0.17 -7.54
CA THR A 647 -17.60 -0.49 -8.42
C THR A 647 -18.92 -0.78 -7.69
N LEU A 648 -18.86 -1.13 -6.40
CA LEU A 648 -20.05 -1.40 -5.59
C LEU A 648 -20.81 -0.10 -5.26
N GLU A 649 -20.11 1.00 -5.01
CA GLU A 649 -20.73 2.33 -4.84
C GLU A 649 -21.53 2.74 -6.08
N GLU A 650 -20.99 2.52 -7.27
CA GLU A 650 -21.70 2.75 -8.53
C GLU A 650 -22.96 1.87 -8.66
N MET A 651 -22.88 0.62 -8.21
CA MET A 651 -24.03 -0.28 -8.16
C MET A 651 -25.10 0.20 -7.17
N GLU A 652 -24.73 0.83 -6.07
CA GLU A 652 -25.69 1.42 -5.13
C GLU A 652 -26.52 2.51 -5.81
N LEU A 653 -25.88 3.44 -6.53
CA LEU A 653 -26.56 4.50 -7.28
C LEU A 653 -27.57 3.92 -8.28
N LEU A 654 -27.17 2.87 -8.98
CA LEU A 654 -28.03 2.20 -9.96
C LEU A 654 -29.24 1.53 -9.29
N PHE A 655 -29.05 0.83 -8.16
CA PHE A 655 -30.16 0.20 -7.44
C PHE A 655 -31.07 1.18 -6.71
N GLN A 656 -30.55 2.35 -6.32
CA GLN A 656 -31.38 3.44 -5.82
C GLN A 656 -32.36 3.92 -6.90
N ASP A 657 -31.91 4.09 -8.15
CA ASP A 657 -32.80 4.43 -9.27
C ASP A 657 -33.81 3.30 -9.54
N ILE A 658 -33.37 2.04 -9.57
CA ILE A 658 -34.28 0.88 -9.78
C ILE A 658 -35.38 0.85 -8.69
N ALA A 659 -35.01 1.01 -7.43
CA ALA A 659 -35.98 1.02 -6.33
C ALA A 659 -36.92 2.23 -6.42
N HIS A 660 -36.41 3.40 -6.81
CA HIS A 660 -37.22 4.59 -7.03
C HIS A 660 -38.26 4.39 -8.14
N GLN A 661 -37.90 3.75 -9.25
CA GLN A 661 -38.81 3.52 -10.38
C GLN A 661 -40.03 2.66 -10.02
N PHE A 662 -39.92 1.78 -9.03
CA PHE A 662 -41.04 0.95 -8.57
C PHE A 662 -41.83 1.57 -7.41
N SER A 663 -41.36 2.68 -6.85
CA SER A 663 -42.00 3.32 -5.69
C SER A 663 -43.35 3.96 -6.05
N GLY A 664 -44.27 3.94 -5.08
CA GLY A 664 -45.59 4.58 -5.20
C GLY A 664 -46.57 3.85 -6.12
N GLN A 665 -46.28 2.61 -6.52
CA GLN A 665 -47.16 1.78 -7.34
C GLN A 665 -48.07 0.90 -6.46
N GLU A 666 -49.35 0.82 -6.82
CA GLU A 666 -50.36 0.05 -6.05
C GLU A 666 -50.42 -1.43 -6.44
N ALA A 667 -49.89 -1.78 -7.62
CA ALA A 667 -49.91 -3.15 -8.11
C ALA A 667 -49.02 -4.04 -7.23
N LYS A 668 -49.62 -5.04 -6.57
CA LYS A 668 -48.94 -5.97 -5.62
C LYS A 668 -47.65 -6.58 -6.18
N ALA A 669 -47.65 -6.94 -7.47
CA ALA A 669 -46.46 -7.48 -8.13
C ALA A 669 -45.31 -6.46 -8.20
N ILE A 670 -45.62 -5.18 -8.43
CA ILE A 670 -44.62 -4.10 -8.50
C ILE A 670 -44.13 -3.72 -7.10
N THR A 671 -45.00 -3.66 -6.11
CA THR A 671 -44.61 -3.47 -4.70
C THR A 671 -43.68 -4.60 -4.24
N ALA A 672 -43.88 -5.83 -4.71
CA ALA A 672 -42.96 -6.94 -4.44
C ALA A 672 -41.58 -6.75 -5.11
N LEU A 673 -41.54 -6.26 -6.35
CA LEU A 673 -40.28 -5.90 -7.03
C LEU A 673 -39.56 -4.75 -6.34
N GLU A 674 -40.29 -3.73 -5.87
CA GLU A 674 -39.76 -2.63 -5.07
C GLU A 674 -39.11 -3.15 -3.79
N SER A 675 -39.86 -3.95 -3.01
CA SER A 675 -39.36 -4.55 -1.76
C SER A 675 -38.08 -5.36 -2.00
N GLN A 676 -38.03 -6.14 -3.07
CA GLN A 676 -36.86 -6.95 -3.39
C GLN A 676 -35.67 -6.09 -3.84
N SER A 677 -35.88 -5.05 -4.64
CA SER A 677 -34.81 -4.10 -5.04
C SER A 677 -34.18 -3.39 -3.84
N LYS A 678 -34.99 -2.96 -2.86
CA LYS A 678 -34.49 -2.34 -1.62
C LYS A 678 -33.67 -3.31 -0.77
N LYS A 679 -34.04 -4.59 -0.74
CA LYS A 679 -33.26 -5.63 -0.04
C LYS A 679 -31.94 -5.91 -0.74
N ILE A 680 -31.91 -5.91 -2.07
CA ILE A 680 -30.67 -6.05 -2.84
C ILE A 680 -29.76 -4.83 -2.61
N LEU A 681 -30.31 -3.61 -2.65
CA LEU A 681 -29.56 -2.40 -2.32
C LEU A 681 -28.89 -2.48 -0.95
N LYS A 682 -29.63 -2.92 0.08
CA LYS A 682 -29.06 -3.13 1.42
C LYS A 682 -27.91 -4.15 1.43
N ASN A 683 -28.01 -5.21 0.63
CA ASN A 683 -26.94 -6.20 0.51
C ASN A 683 -25.73 -5.67 -0.29
N ILE A 684 -25.94 -4.83 -1.31
CA ILE A 684 -24.85 -4.13 -2.00
C ILE A 684 -24.13 -3.22 -1.00
N GLN A 685 -24.87 -2.42 -0.23
CA GLN A 685 -24.32 -1.54 0.80
C GLN A 685 -23.50 -2.29 1.86
N GLN A 686 -24.00 -3.44 2.31
CA GLN A 686 -23.27 -4.28 3.27
C GLN A 686 -21.96 -4.81 2.65
N LEU A 687 -22.02 -5.33 1.42
CA LEU A 687 -20.83 -5.82 0.73
C LEU A 687 -19.83 -4.69 0.46
N HIS A 688 -20.29 -3.51 0.04
CA HIS A 688 -19.48 -2.32 -0.14
C HIS A 688 -18.78 -1.94 1.17
N CYS A 689 -19.51 -1.83 2.28
CA CYS A 689 -18.94 -1.54 3.59
C CYS A 689 -17.87 -2.54 4.01
N ASP A 690 -18.08 -3.84 3.73
CA ASP A 690 -17.11 -4.88 4.04
C ASP A 690 -15.86 -4.75 3.16
N VAL A 691 -16.01 -4.66 1.84
CA VAL A 691 -14.88 -4.49 0.90
C VAL A 691 -14.07 -3.22 1.20
N GLN A 692 -14.75 -2.12 1.53
CA GLN A 692 -14.10 -0.86 1.89
C GLN A 692 -13.27 -0.94 3.18
N ARG A 693 -13.44 -1.96 4.04
CA ARG A 693 -12.53 -2.18 5.19
C ARG A 693 -11.17 -2.71 4.76
N GLY A 694 -11.10 -3.39 3.62
CA GLY A 694 -9.86 -3.86 3.01
C GLY A 694 -9.14 -2.82 2.15
N ALA A 695 -9.74 -1.63 1.98
CA ALA A 695 -9.24 -0.49 1.20
C ALA A 695 -8.88 0.70 2.11
#